data_AF-A0A485B9C9-F1
#
_entry.id   AF-A0A485B9C9-F1
#
_cell.length_a   1.000
_cell.length_b   1.000
_cell.length_c   1.000
_cell.angle_alpha   90.00
_cell.angle_beta   90.00
_cell.angle_gamma   90.00
#
_symmetry.space_group_name_H-M   'P 1'
#
loop_
_entity.id
_entity.type
_entity.pdbx_description
1 polymer ?
#
loop_
_entity_poly.entity_id
_entity_poly.type
_entity_poly.pdbx_seq_one_letter_code
_entity_poly.pdbx_strand_id
1 'polypeptide(L)'
;MLEYLNQVQGKLPAGVSAEMGPDATGVGWIYEYALVDRSGRHDLAELRSLQDWFLKYELKTIPDVSEVASVGGVVKEYQVVVDPLKLTQYGITLAAVKSALDASNQEAGGSSVELAEAEYMVRASGYLQSLDDFNHIVLATGDSGVPVYLRDVARVQIGPEMRRGIAELNGEGEVAGGVVILRSGKNAREVISAVRAKLASLQSSLPEGVEVVTTYDRSQLIDRAIDNLSMKLLEEFIVVALVCALFLWHLRSALVAIISLPLGLCFAFIMMHFQGLNANIMSLGGIAIAVGAMVDAAIVMIENAHKRLEEWDHQHPGERPDNDTRWKIITDASVEVGPALFISLLIITLSFIPIFTLEGQEGKLFGPLAFTKTWSMAGAALLAIVAIPILMGFWIRGRIPAESSNPLNRFLIRIYHPLLLKVLRWPKATLLVAALTILTVIWPLSRVGGEFLPQINEGDLLYMPSTLPGISASQAADMLQKTDKLIMTVPEVARVFGKTGKAETATDSAPLEMVETTIQLKPQNQWRPGMTMEKIVEELDKAVRLPGLANLWVPPIRNRIDMLSTGIKSPIGIKVSGTNLADIDESAEQIEAVARTVPGVTSALAERLVGGRYLNIDINREQAARYGMSVGDVQLFVSSAIGGAMVGETVEGVERYPINIRYPQSYRDSPEALRQLPILTPLKQQIVLGDVAQVKVVTGPSMLKTENARPTSWIYIDARDRDMVSVVHDLQQAIAQGVKLKPGTSVSYSGQFELLERANQKLKLMVPMTLMIIFVLLYLAFRRFGEALLIIASVPFALVGGIWFLYWMGFHLSVATGTGFIALAGVAAEFGVVMLMYLRHAIEAEPSLENAETFSADKLDEALYRGAVLRVRPKAMTVAVIIAGLLPILWGTGAGSEVMSRIAAPMIGGMITAPLLSLFIIPAAYKLMWLYRHRRPAQRA
;
A
#
# COMPACT_ATOMS: atom_id res chain seq x y z
N MET A 1 2.39 -16.02 -20.60
CA MET A 1 1.96 -14.72 -21.19
C MET A 1 2.67 -14.46 -22.53
N LEU A 2 4.01 -14.49 -22.59
CA LEU A 2 4.78 -14.29 -23.82
C LEU A 2 4.36 -15.21 -24.98
N GLU A 3 4.08 -16.49 -24.70
CA GLU A 3 3.60 -17.45 -25.73
C GLU A 3 2.28 -17.02 -26.39
N TYR A 4 1.34 -16.48 -25.61
CA TYR A 4 0.08 -15.96 -26.13
C TYR A 4 0.28 -14.67 -26.95
N LEU A 5 1.22 -13.81 -26.54
CA LEU A 5 1.60 -12.63 -27.33
C LEU A 5 2.17 -13.03 -28.69
N ASN A 6 3.03 -14.05 -28.73
CA ASN A 6 3.58 -14.56 -29.99
C ASN A 6 2.47 -15.13 -30.91
N GLN A 7 1.50 -15.86 -30.35
CA GLN A 7 0.36 -16.39 -31.11
C GLN A 7 -0.57 -15.31 -31.67
N VAL A 8 -0.68 -14.15 -31.00
CA VAL A 8 -1.52 -13.03 -31.46
C VAL A 8 -0.78 -12.06 -32.38
N GLN A 9 0.56 -12.06 -32.39
CA GLN A 9 1.36 -11.13 -33.19
C GLN A 9 1.02 -11.17 -34.69
N GLY A 10 0.74 -12.36 -35.23
CA GLY A 10 0.30 -12.52 -36.63
C GLY A 10 -1.14 -12.02 -36.93
N LYS A 11 -1.93 -11.70 -35.89
CA LYS A 11 -3.28 -11.14 -36.00
C LYS A 11 -3.30 -9.62 -35.87
N LEU A 12 -2.19 -8.99 -35.49
CA LEU A 12 -2.09 -7.54 -35.37
C LEU A 12 -1.95 -6.88 -36.76
N PRO A 13 -2.36 -5.61 -36.92
CA PRO A 13 -2.12 -4.86 -38.15
C PRO A 13 -0.63 -4.80 -38.53
N ALA A 14 -0.35 -4.74 -39.84
CA ALA A 14 1.01 -4.59 -40.32
C ALA A 14 1.69 -3.34 -39.73
N GLY A 15 2.93 -3.49 -39.26
CA GLY A 15 3.70 -2.41 -38.64
C GLY A 15 3.43 -2.18 -37.15
N VAL A 16 2.54 -2.96 -36.51
CA VAL A 16 2.30 -2.90 -35.06
C VAL A 16 2.93 -4.10 -34.36
N SER A 17 3.79 -3.84 -33.38
CA SER A 17 4.36 -4.85 -32.47
C SER A 17 3.73 -4.76 -31.08
N ALA A 18 3.41 -5.90 -30.48
CA ALA A 18 3.04 -5.94 -29.06
C ALA A 18 4.32 -5.93 -28.21
N GLU A 19 4.51 -4.88 -27.42
CA GLU A 19 5.64 -4.78 -26.50
C GLU A 19 5.29 -5.32 -25.10
N MET A 20 6.28 -5.91 -24.43
CA MET A 20 6.15 -6.27 -23.02
C MET A 20 6.49 -5.06 -22.15
N GLY A 21 5.67 -4.82 -21.13
CA GLY A 21 5.97 -3.84 -20.10
C GLY A 21 7.22 -4.22 -19.27
N PRO A 22 7.74 -3.28 -18.45
CA PRO A 22 8.89 -3.54 -17.60
C PRO A 22 8.57 -4.56 -16.51
N ASP A 23 9.60 -5.12 -15.88
CA ASP A 23 9.50 -6.02 -14.72
C ASP A 23 9.17 -5.24 -13.42
N ALA A 24 8.14 -4.41 -13.48
CA ALA A 24 7.72 -3.49 -12.44
C ALA A 24 6.24 -3.09 -12.60
N THR A 25 5.72 -2.37 -11.61
CA THR A 25 4.38 -1.77 -11.63
C THR A 25 4.47 -0.30 -11.25
N GLY A 26 3.36 0.43 -11.26
CA GLY A 26 3.30 1.81 -10.75
C GLY A 26 3.73 1.95 -9.27
N VAL A 27 3.72 0.87 -8.49
CA VAL A 27 4.24 0.87 -7.11
C VAL A 27 5.77 0.94 -7.09
N GLY A 28 6.45 0.53 -8.16
CA GLY A 28 7.91 0.55 -8.30
C GLY A 28 8.52 1.96 -8.42
N TRP A 29 7.70 3.01 -8.48
CA TRP A 29 8.16 4.39 -8.60
C TRP A 29 8.77 4.86 -7.27
N ILE A 30 10.10 4.81 -7.15
CA ILE A 30 10.78 4.96 -5.85
C ILE A 30 11.54 6.29 -5.67
N TYR A 31 11.95 6.91 -6.78
CA TYR A 31 12.73 8.14 -6.78
C TYR A 31 12.39 8.95 -8.04
N GLU A 32 11.98 10.20 -7.88
CA GLU A 32 11.64 11.12 -8.98
C GLU A 32 12.49 12.37 -8.85
N TYR A 33 12.88 12.93 -9.99
CA TYR A 33 13.64 14.18 -10.06
C TYR A 33 13.28 14.99 -11.31
N ALA A 34 13.52 16.29 -11.22
CA ALA A 34 13.46 17.24 -12.32
C ALA A 34 14.86 17.77 -12.63
N LEU A 35 15.12 18.02 -13.91
CA LEU A 35 16.29 18.71 -14.42
C LEU A 35 15.94 20.17 -14.64
N VAL A 36 16.74 21.06 -14.06
CA VAL A 36 16.56 22.50 -14.19
C VAL A 36 17.87 23.16 -14.53
N ASP A 37 17.83 24.17 -15.40
CA ASP A 37 18.91 25.12 -15.59
C ASP A 37 18.37 26.54 -15.39
N ARG A 38 18.70 27.14 -14.24
CA ARG A 38 18.25 28.50 -13.90
C ARG A 38 19.08 29.58 -14.60
N SER A 39 20.20 29.23 -15.23
CA SER A 39 21.00 30.16 -16.03
C SER A 39 20.42 30.41 -17.42
N GLY A 40 19.54 29.52 -17.90
CA GLY A 40 18.93 29.59 -19.22
C GLY A 40 19.88 29.22 -20.36
N ARG A 41 21.00 28.56 -20.06
CA ARG A 41 21.94 28.07 -21.07
C ARG A 41 21.40 26.86 -21.81
N HIS A 42 20.64 26.01 -21.09
CA HIS A 42 20.04 24.80 -21.62
C HIS A 42 18.51 24.88 -21.64
N ASP A 43 17.92 24.51 -22.77
CA ASP A 43 16.46 24.49 -22.96
C ASP A 43 15.85 23.10 -22.66
N LEU A 44 14.52 22.99 -22.81
CA LEU A 44 13.80 21.74 -22.56
C LEU A 44 14.22 20.58 -23.47
N ALA A 45 14.68 20.87 -24.69
CA ALA A 45 15.10 19.84 -25.63
C ALA A 45 16.46 19.28 -25.22
N GLU A 46 17.40 20.17 -24.87
CA GLU A 46 18.72 19.77 -24.39
C GLU A 46 18.64 19.01 -23.07
N LEU A 47 17.81 19.45 -22.12
CA LEU A 47 17.60 18.74 -20.86
C LEU A 47 16.92 17.37 -21.06
N ARG A 48 15.99 17.26 -22.02
CA ARG A 48 15.36 15.98 -22.36
C ARG A 48 16.34 15.03 -23.04
N SER A 49 17.19 15.52 -23.94
CA SER A 49 18.27 14.74 -24.54
C SER A 49 19.28 14.26 -23.49
N LEU A 50 19.66 15.12 -22.54
CA LEU A 50 20.51 14.74 -21.40
C LEU A 50 19.87 13.62 -20.55
N GLN A 51 18.57 13.70 -20.32
CA GLN A 51 17.83 12.65 -19.63
C GLN A 51 17.84 11.34 -20.41
N ASP A 52 17.45 11.36 -21.68
CA ASP A 52 17.24 10.16 -22.50
C ASP A 52 18.55 9.43 -22.86
N TRP A 53 19.62 10.17 -23.13
CA TRP A 53 20.85 9.63 -23.71
C TRP A 53 22.03 9.54 -22.73
N PHE A 54 21.94 10.21 -21.57
CA PHE A 54 22.98 10.14 -20.53
C PHE A 54 22.42 9.55 -19.22
N LEU A 55 21.52 10.27 -18.52
CA LEU A 55 21.07 9.88 -17.18
C LEU A 55 20.31 8.54 -17.17
N LYS A 56 19.45 8.30 -18.17
CA LYS A 56 18.73 7.02 -18.31
C LYS A 56 19.70 5.84 -18.35
N TYR A 57 20.76 5.92 -19.15
CA TYR A 57 21.74 4.83 -19.28
C TYR A 57 22.58 4.65 -18.02
N GLU A 58 23.04 5.74 -17.42
CA GLU A 58 23.82 5.70 -16.18
C GLU A 58 23.03 5.08 -15.02
N LEU A 59 21.76 5.44 -14.86
CA LEU A 59 20.91 4.97 -13.76
C LEU A 59 20.33 3.57 -14.01
N LYS A 60 20.06 3.19 -15.27
CA LYS A 60 19.56 1.84 -15.60
C LYS A 60 20.57 0.73 -15.33
N THR A 61 21.86 1.06 -15.24
CA THR A 61 22.92 0.10 -14.89
C THR A 61 22.92 -0.30 -13.42
N ILE A 62 22.21 0.43 -12.56
CA ILE A 62 22.13 0.15 -11.12
C ILE A 62 21.36 -1.17 -10.90
N PRO A 63 21.90 -2.09 -10.08
CA PRO A 63 21.21 -3.33 -9.74
C PRO A 63 19.77 -3.10 -9.27
N ASP A 64 18.87 -3.99 -9.66
CA ASP A 64 17.44 -3.98 -9.30
C ASP A 64 16.62 -2.77 -9.77
N VAL A 65 17.20 -1.85 -10.54
CA VAL A 65 16.43 -0.92 -11.38
C VAL A 65 15.86 -1.69 -12.58
N SER A 66 14.55 -1.60 -12.76
CA SER A 66 13.86 -2.20 -13.92
C SER A 66 13.88 -1.24 -15.10
N GLU A 67 13.58 0.02 -14.83
CA GLU A 67 13.48 1.08 -15.85
C GLU A 67 13.79 2.45 -15.25
N VAL A 68 14.29 3.36 -16.09
CA VAL A 68 14.42 4.78 -15.78
C VAL A 68 13.62 5.52 -16.84
N ALA A 69 12.42 5.97 -16.46
CA ALA A 69 11.45 6.56 -17.36
C ALA A 69 11.64 8.08 -17.43
N SER A 70 11.60 8.65 -18.64
CA SER A 70 11.67 10.09 -18.83
C SER A 70 10.27 10.69 -18.70
N VAL A 71 10.15 11.84 -18.04
CA VAL A 71 8.87 12.51 -17.80
C VAL A 71 8.98 14.00 -18.16
N GLY A 72 8.00 14.53 -18.89
CA GLY A 72 8.06 15.92 -19.39
C GLY A 72 9.21 16.20 -20.36
N GLY A 73 9.56 17.46 -20.55
CA GLY A 73 10.57 17.89 -21.52
C GLY A 73 10.11 17.80 -22.99
N VAL A 74 11.03 18.17 -23.90
CA VAL A 74 10.75 18.25 -25.34
C VAL A 74 11.68 17.29 -26.08
N VAL A 75 11.13 16.39 -26.90
CA VAL A 75 11.97 15.60 -27.82
C VAL A 75 12.27 16.45 -29.06
N LYS A 76 13.55 16.59 -29.40
CA LYS A 76 14.00 17.25 -30.63
C LYS A 76 13.48 16.50 -31.84
N GLU A 77 12.83 17.20 -32.77
CA GLU A 77 12.28 16.62 -34.00
C GLU A 77 12.75 17.43 -35.22
N TYR A 78 13.17 16.73 -36.27
CA TYR A 78 13.49 17.32 -37.57
C TYR A 78 12.20 17.42 -38.40
N GLN A 79 11.67 18.63 -38.50
CA GLN A 79 10.38 18.89 -39.14
C GLN A 79 10.59 19.36 -40.58
N VAL A 80 10.18 18.54 -41.55
CA VAL A 80 10.13 18.90 -42.96
C VAL A 80 8.77 19.55 -43.25
N VAL A 81 8.74 20.87 -43.17
CA VAL A 81 7.51 21.66 -43.37
C VAL A 81 7.34 21.96 -44.86
N VAL A 82 6.50 21.17 -45.53
CA VAL A 82 6.29 21.21 -46.98
C VAL A 82 5.31 22.31 -47.36
N ASP A 83 5.69 23.15 -48.32
CA ASP A 83 4.82 24.20 -48.85
C ASP A 83 3.97 23.63 -50.01
N PRO A 84 2.64 23.52 -49.85
CA PRO A 84 1.78 22.96 -50.90
C PRO A 84 1.84 23.75 -52.21
N LEU A 85 2.05 25.08 -52.17
CA LEU A 85 2.16 25.88 -53.38
C LEU A 85 3.42 25.51 -54.15
N LYS A 86 4.55 25.31 -53.46
CA LYS A 86 5.79 24.90 -54.12
C LYS A 86 5.71 23.49 -54.68
N LEU A 87 5.03 22.55 -54.00
CA LEU A 87 4.74 21.23 -54.59
C LEU A 87 4.09 21.37 -55.96
N THR A 88 3.08 22.25 -56.09
CA THR A 88 2.40 22.47 -57.36
C THR A 88 3.28 23.16 -58.41
N GLN A 89 4.08 24.17 -58.02
CA GLN A 89 4.96 24.92 -58.92
C GLN A 89 6.08 24.03 -59.50
N TYR A 90 6.66 23.16 -58.68
CA TYR A 90 7.72 22.23 -59.09
C TYR A 90 7.17 20.90 -59.63
N GLY A 91 5.85 20.68 -59.58
CA GLY A 91 5.21 19.46 -60.06
C GLY A 91 5.55 18.21 -59.25
N ILE A 92 5.91 18.35 -57.97
CA ILE A 92 6.33 17.24 -57.09
C ILE A 92 5.17 16.88 -56.15
N THR A 93 4.83 15.60 -56.06
CA THR A 93 3.75 15.13 -55.15
C THR A 93 4.28 14.91 -53.74
N LEU A 94 3.40 14.95 -52.74
CA LEU A 94 3.75 14.64 -51.35
C LEU A 94 4.33 13.22 -51.20
N ALA A 95 3.80 12.26 -51.97
CA ALA A 95 4.32 10.90 -52.01
C ALA A 95 5.78 10.84 -52.49
N ALA A 96 6.13 11.61 -53.52
CA ALA A 96 7.51 11.68 -54.01
C ALA A 96 8.47 12.27 -52.97
N VAL A 97 8.04 13.30 -52.21
CA VAL A 97 8.83 13.85 -51.11
C VAL A 97 9.10 12.79 -50.05
N LYS A 98 8.07 12.04 -49.64
CA LYS A 98 8.21 10.97 -48.66
C LYS A 98 9.17 9.88 -49.14
N SER A 99 8.99 9.37 -50.35
CA SER A 99 9.85 8.32 -50.90
C SER A 99 11.31 8.77 -51.06
N ALA A 100 11.55 10.03 -51.43
CA ALA A 100 12.91 10.57 -51.54
C ALA A 100 13.59 10.67 -50.17
N LEU A 101 12.85 11.08 -49.14
CA LEU A 101 13.36 11.16 -47.78
C LEU A 101 13.69 9.76 -47.22
N ASP A 102 12.79 8.79 -47.40
CA ASP A 102 13.01 7.39 -46.97
C ASP A 102 14.26 6.77 -47.61
N ALA A 103 14.58 7.14 -48.86
CA ALA A 103 15.72 6.62 -49.60
C ALA A 103 17.06 7.30 -49.26
N SER A 104 17.07 8.38 -48.48
CA SER A 104 18.24 9.26 -48.30
C SER A 104 18.86 9.23 -46.90
N ASN A 105 18.51 8.24 -46.07
CA ASN A 105 18.96 8.18 -44.67
C ASN A 105 19.38 6.77 -44.24
N GLN A 106 20.48 6.27 -44.83
CA GLN A 106 21.01 4.94 -44.54
C GLN A 106 22.50 4.84 -44.89
N GLU A 107 23.22 3.93 -44.23
CA GLU A 107 24.57 3.52 -44.65
C GLU A 107 24.54 2.17 -45.35
N ALA A 108 25.51 1.94 -46.25
CA ALA A 108 25.66 0.67 -46.95
C ALA A 108 27.08 0.11 -46.79
N GLY A 109 27.16 -1.21 -46.55
CA GLY A 109 28.41 -1.97 -46.52
C GLY A 109 28.68 -2.62 -47.87
N GLY A 110 29.87 -2.41 -48.42
CA GLY A 110 30.31 -2.92 -49.71
C GLY A 110 31.21 -4.16 -49.63
N SER A 111 31.12 -4.94 -48.54
CA SER A 111 32.10 -5.98 -48.20
C SER A 111 33.50 -5.37 -47.97
N SER A 112 34.54 -6.07 -48.38
CA SER A 112 35.93 -5.64 -48.28
C SER A 112 36.73 -5.92 -49.54
N VAL A 113 37.83 -5.18 -49.72
CA VAL A 113 38.81 -5.37 -50.78
C VAL A 113 40.15 -5.67 -50.15
N GLU A 114 40.80 -6.74 -50.59
CA GLU A 114 42.16 -7.08 -50.13
C GLU A 114 43.20 -6.24 -50.90
N LEU A 115 44.01 -5.48 -50.16
CA LEU A 115 45.12 -4.71 -50.70
C LEU A 115 46.32 -4.85 -49.76
N ALA A 116 47.48 -5.21 -50.30
CA ALA A 116 48.72 -5.37 -49.53
C ALA A 116 48.55 -6.29 -48.29
N GLU A 117 47.91 -7.46 -48.47
CA GLU A 117 47.63 -8.45 -47.41
C GLU A 117 46.77 -7.91 -46.25
N ALA A 118 46.12 -6.76 -46.46
CA ALA A 118 45.20 -6.16 -45.51
C ALA A 118 43.79 -6.10 -46.09
N GLU A 119 42.78 -6.26 -45.22
CA GLU A 119 41.37 -6.18 -45.58
C GLU A 119 40.87 -4.72 -45.43
N TYR A 120 40.47 -4.10 -46.53
CA TYR A 120 39.89 -2.75 -46.54
C TYR A 120 38.38 -2.84 -46.60
N MET A 121 37.71 -2.54 -45.49
CA MET A 121 36.25 -2.50 -45.42
C MET A 121 35.70 -1.35 -46.28
N VAL A 122 34.81 -1.66 -47.21
CA VAL A 122 34.15 -0.67 -48.06
C VAL A 122 32.90 -0.18 -47.34
N ARG A 123 32.88 1.10 -46.96
CA ARG A 123 31.74 1.76 -46.31
C ARG A 123 31.26 2.93 -47.16
N ALA A 124 29.95 2.98 -47.43
CA ALA A 124 29.30 4.10 -48.07
C ALA A 124 28.46 4.89 -47.05
N SER A 125 28.73 6.19 -46.94
CA SER A 125 27.97 7.12 -46.11
C SER A 125 26.61 7.45 -46.72
N GLY A 126 25.63 7.78 -45.88
CA GLY A 126 24.33 8.28 -46.34
C GLY A 126 23.35 8.62 -45.22
N TYR A 127 23.82 8.83 -43.98
CA TYR A 127 22.98 9.32 -42.89
C TYR A 127 22.78 10.83 -42.98
N LEU A 128 21.61 11.30 -42.57
CA LEU A 128 21.31 12.72 -42.41
C LEU A 128 21.87 13.21 -41.06
N GLN A 129 22.86 14.10 -41.09
CA GLN A 129 23.57 14.62 -39.91
C GLN A 129 23.39 16.14 -39.74
N SER A 130 23.15 16.86 -40.84
CA SER A 130 22.99 18.30 -40.84
C SER A 130 21.65 18.71 -41.48
N LEU A 131 21.15 19.90 -41.14
CA LEU A 131 19.99 20.48 -41.85
C LEU A 131 20.26 20.66 -43.35
N ASP A 132 21.52 20.83 -43.73
CA ASP A 132 21.90 20.97 -45.13
C ASP A 132 21.78 19.65 -45.90
N ASP A 133 22.00 18.52 -45.24
CA ASP A 133 21.81 17.19 -45.85
C ASP A 133 20.34 16.99 -46.23
N PHE A 134 19.41 17.38 -45.35
CA PHE A 134 17.98 17.39 -45.66
C PHE A 134 17.68 18.32 -46.83
N ASN A 135 18.23 19.54 -46.81
CA ASN A 135 18.00 20.53 -47.85
C ASN A 135 18.42 20.02 -49.24
N HIS A 136 19.40 19.14 -49.33
CA HIS A 136 19.96 18.57 -50.56
C HIS A 136 19.40 17.20 -50.94
N ILE A 137 18.32 16.74 -50.31
CA ILE A 137 17.60 15.53 -50.77
C ILE A 137 17.03 15.80 -52.17
N VAL A 138 17.41 14.98 -53.13
CA VAL A 138 17.00 15.12 -54.54
C VAL A 138 15.59 14.57 -54.73
N LEU A 139 14.70 15.39 -55.30
CA LEU A 139 13.30 15.04 -55.55
C LEU A 139 13.03 14.72 -57.01
N ALA A 140 13.64 15.48 -57.91
CA ALA A 140 13.56 15.28 -59.36
C ALA A 140 14.84 15.81 -60.02
N THR A 141 15.15 15.34 -61.21
CA THR A 141 16.24 15.88 -62.03
C THR A 141 15.73 16.04 -63.45
N GLY A 142 15.85 17.24 -64.02
CA GLY A 142 15.48 17.49 -65.41
C GLY A 142 16.54 16.97 -66.39
N ASP A 143 16.18 16.88 -67.68
CA ASP A 143 17.08 16.40 -68.74
C ASP A 143 18.36 17.24 -68.88
N SER A 144 18.32 18.50 -68.43
CA SER A 144 19.46 19.42 -68.39
C SER A 144 20.46 19.13 -67.26
N GLY A 145 20.18 18.16 -66.38
CA GLY A 145 21.00 17.83 -65.21
C GLY A 145 20.82 18.77 -64.03
N VAL A 146 19.84 19.70 -64.07
CA VAL A 146 19.52 20.58 -62.94
C VAL A 146 18.57 19.83 -61.98
N PRO A 147 19.00 19.53 -60.75
CA PRO A 147 18.16 18.87 -59.76
C PRO A 147 17.19 19.84 -59.09
N VAL A 148 16.06 19.31 -58.64
CA VAL A 148 15.15 19.95 -57.69
C VAL A 148 15.33 19.26 -56.35
N TYR A 149 15.61 20.05 -55.32
CA TYR A 149 15.92 19.59 -53.98
C TYR A 149 14.75 19.77 -53.01
N LEU A 150 14.84 19.17 -51.83
CA LEU A 150 13.84 19.32 -50.78
C LEU A 150 13.66 20.77 -50.33
N ARG A 151 14.75 21.55 -50.24
CA ARG A 151 14.72 22.98 -49.91
C ARG A 151 13.87 23.82 -50.89
N ASP A 152 13.69 23.33 -52.12
CA ASP A 152 12.90 24.03 -53.12
C ASP A 152 11.40 23.92 -52.85
N VAL A 153 10.96 22.85 -52.16
CA VAL A 153 9.52 22.61 -51.87
C VAL A 153 9.17 22.65 -50.38
N ALA A 154 10.15 22.63 -49.48
CA ALA A 154 9.94 22.56 -48.05
C ALA A 154 10.96 23.41 -47.28
N ARG A 155 10.58 23.81 -46.06
CA ARG A 155 11.50 24.36 -45.07
C ARG A 155 11.80 23.27 -44.04
N VAL A 156 13.08 22.93 -43.89
CA VAL A 156 13.55 22.03 -42.85
C VAL A 156 13.87 22.86 -41.60
N GLN A 157 13.28 22.49 -40.46
CA GLN A 157 13.51 23.17 -39.18
C GLN A 157 13.59 22.16 -38.04
N ILE A 158 14.23 22.55 -36.94
CA ILE A 158 14.23 21.78 -35.70
C ILE A 158 13.08 22.31 -34.85
N GLY A 159 12.24 21.41 -34.35
CA GLY A 159 11.09 21.75 -33.52
C GLY A 159 10.80 20.67 -32.46
N PRO A 160 9.77 20.89 -31.64
CA PRO A 160 9.34 19.91 -30.65
C PRO A 160 8.50 18.79 -31.29
N GLU A 161 8.73 17.55 -30.87
CA GLU A 161 7.80 16.44 -31.12
C GLU A 161 6.45 16.67 -30.40
N MET A 162 5.42 15.91 -30.76
CA MET A 162 4.16 15.89 -30.04
C MET A 162 4.36 15.37 -28.61
N ARG A 163 4.24 16.27 -27.63
CA ARG A 163 4.32 15.92 -26.20
C ARG A 163 3.18 14.98 -25.79
N ARG A 164 3.54 13.83 -25.23
CA ARG A 164 2.63 12.85 -24.59
C ARG A 164 2.56 12.95 -23.07
N GLY A 165 3.51 13.71 -22.50
CA GLY A 165 3.56 14.07 -21.09
C GLY A 165 4.22 15.42 -20.93
N ILE A 166 3.81 16.15 -19.91
CA ILE A 166 4.32 17.48 -19.56
C ILE A 166 4.61 17.44 -18.06
N ALA A 167 5.76 17.97 -17.65
CA ALA A 167 6.14 18.07 -16.25
C ALA A 167 6.39 19.52 -15.87
N GLU A 168 5.93 19.91 -14.68
CA GLU A 168 6.03 21.25 -14.13
C GLU A 168 6.65 21.18 -12.74
N LEU A 169 7.44 22.19 -12.37
CA LEU A 169 8.06 22.28 -11.06
C LEU A 169 7.68 23.57 -10.35
N ASN A 170 7.09 23.43 -9.15
CA ASN A 170 6.71 24.47 -8.18
C ASN A 170 5.81 25.60 -8.70
N GLY A 171 5.18 25.45 -9.87
CA GLY A 171 4.42 26.51 -10.52
C GLY A 171 5.30 27.59 -11.16
N GLU A 172 6.61 27.40 -11.29
CA GLU A 172 7.54 28.40 -11.85
C GLU A 172 8.00 28.09 -13.29
N GLY A 173 7.77 26.89 -13.81
CA GLY A 173 8.22 26.51 -15.14
C GLY A 173 8.05 25.02 -15.50
N GLU A 174 7.92 24.77 -16.81
CA GLU A 174 7.98 23.41 -17.37
C GLU A 174 9.42 22.88 -17.31
N VAL A 175 9.57 21.58 -17.07
CA VAL A 175 10.87 20.91 -16.89
C VAL A 175 10.91 19.55 -17.59
N ALA A 176 12.11 19.02 -17.80
CA ALA A 176 12.32 17.60 -18.09
C ALA A 176 12.67 16.87 -16.77
N GLY A 177 12.30 15.61 -16.62
CA GLY A 177 12.56 14.85 -15.41
C GLY A 177 12.73 13.36 -15.67
N GLY A 178 13.01 12.63 -14.59
CA GLY A 178 13.22 11.18 -14.61
C GLY A 178 12.59 10.50 -13.41
N VAL A 179 12.07 9.29 -13.64
CA VAL A 179 11.50 8.41 -12.61
C VAL A 179 12.28 7.10 -12.60
N VAL A 180 12.85 6.76 -11.44
CA VAL A 180 13.51 5.46 -11.23
C VAL A 180 12.48 4.44 -10.79
N ILE A 181 12.34 3.36 -11.57
CA ILE A 181 11.38 2.30 -11.35
C ILE A 181 12.10 1.04 -10.87
N LEU A 182 11.81 0.65 -9.63
CA LEU A 182 12.31 -0.54 -8.97
C LEU A 182 11.70 -1.82 -9.56
N ARG A 183 12.53 -2.85 -9.73
CA ARG A 183 12.08 -4.20 -10.06
C ARG A 183 11.16 -4.77 -8.97
N SER A 184 10.08 -5.43 -9.39
CA SER A 184 9.13 -6.05 -8.47
C SER A 184 9.80 -6.99 -7.46
N GLY A 185 9.50 -6.82 -6.16
CA GLY A 185 10.03 -7.67 -5.09
C GLY A 185 11.45 -7.35 -4.62
N LYS A 186 12.07 -6.28 -5.11
CA LYS A 186 13.41 -5.84 -4.70
C LYS A 186 13.39 -4.73 -3.63
N ASN A 187 14.56 -4.32 -3.15
CA ASN A 187 14.69 -3.40 -2.03
C ASN A 187 14.79 -1.93 -2.48
N ALA A 188 13.76 -1.14 -2.16
CA ALA A 188 13.73 0.28 -2.49
C ALA A 188 14.85 1.09 -1.81
N ARG A 189 15.14 0.85 -0.52
CA ARG A 189 16.09 1.66 0.25
C ARG A 189 17.52 1.52 -0.26
N GLU A 190 17.87 0.31 -0.65
CA GLU A 190 19.17 -0.04 -1.22
C GLU A 190 19.37 0.63 -2.59
N VAL A 191 18.38 0.48 -3.49
CA VAL A 191 18.43 1.10 -4.82
C VAL A 191 18.47 2.62 -4.74
N ILE A 192 17.67 3.26 -3.87
CA ILE A 192 17.70 4.72 -3.70
C ILE A 192 19.07 5.19 -3.22
N SER A 193 19.73 4.43 -2.33
CA SER A 193 21.08 4.76 -1.87
C SER A 193 22.09 4.73 -3.03
N ALA A 194 22.00 3.71 -3.89
CA ALA A 194 22.85 3.59 -5.07
C ALA A 194 22.56 4.69 -6.09
N VAL A 195 21.29 5.05 -6.31
CA VAL A 195 20.87 6.15 -7.19
C VAL A 195 21.44 7.48 -6.70
N ARG A 196 21.28 7.83 -5.41
CA ARG A 196 21.82 9.07 -4.85
C ARG A 196 23.35 9.13 -4.98
N ALA A 197 24.03 8.03 -4.69
CA ALA A 197 25.50 7.96 -4.84
C ALA A 197 25.92 8.13 -6.31
N LYS A 198 25.19 7.52 -7.24
CA LYS A 198 25.45 7.65 -8.68
C LYS A 198 25.20 9.10 -9.15
N LEU A 199 24.08 9.72 -8.79
CA LEU A 199 23.79 11.13 -9.13
C LEU A 199 24.85 12.08 -8.58
N ALA A 200 25.31 11.88 -7.35
CA ALA A 200 26.40 12.66 -6.78
C ALA A 200 27.70 12.53 -7.58
N SER A 201 28.02 11.32 -8.07
CA SER A 201 29.19 11.10 -8.94
C SER A 201 29.05 11.73 -10.33
N LEU A 202 27.81 11.87 -10.83
CA LEU A 202 27.52 12.46 -12.14
C LEU A 202 27.49 13.99 -12.09
N GLN A 203 27.39 14.60 -10.91
CA GLN A 203 27.25 16.05 -10.76
C GLN A 203 28.40 16.83 -11.41
N SER A 204 29.62 16.30 -11.41
CA SER A 204 30.77 16.90 -12.12
C SER A 204 30.74 16.73 -13.64
N SER A 205 29.97 15.76 -14.13
CA SER A 205 29.82 15.44 -15.55
C SER A 205 28.62 16.13 -16.18
N LEU A 206 27.73 16.74 -15.38
CA LEU A 206 26.60 17.51 -15.88
C LEU A 206 27.08 18.82 -16.53
N PRO A 207 26.40 19.29 -17.60
CA PRO A 207 26.68 20.59 -18.16
C PRO A 207 26.56 21.71 -17.13
N GLU A 208 27.35 22.77 -17.30
CA GLU A 208 27.39 23.88 -16.35
C GLU A 208 26.03 24.61 -16.29
N GLY A 209 25.43 24.69 -15.11
CA GLY A 209 24.10 25.29 -14.90
C GLY A 209 22.99 24.26 -14.70
N VAL A 210 23.19 23.00 -15.10
CA VAL A 210 22.21 21.92 -14.91
C VAL A 210 22.24 21.40 -13.47
N GLU A 211 21.08 21.37 -12.83
CA GLU A 211 20.85 20.83 -11.50
C GLU A 211 19.82 19.70 -11.53
N VAL A 212 20.09 18.62 -10.77
CA VAL A 212 19.14 17.53 -10.54
C VAL A 212 18.41 17.79 -9.22
N VAL A 213 17.14 18.21 -9.32
CA VAL A 213 16.30 18.52 -8.17
C VAL A 213 15.39 17.33 -7.86
N THR A 214 15.56 16.71 -6.70
CA THR A 214 14.69 15.60 -6.26
C THR A 214 13.27 16.08 -5.98
N THR A 215 12.29 15.37 -6.52
CA THR A 215 10.84 15.67 -6.41
C THR A 215 10.05 14.60 -5.67
N TYR A 216 10.58 13.36 -5.58
CA TYR A 216 10.04 12.29 -4.73
C TYR A 216 11.15 11.40 -4.22
N ASP A 217 11.12 11.04 -2.93
CA ASP A 217 12.10 10.13 -2.35
C ASP A 217 11.51 9.23 -1.27
N ARG A 218 11.26 7.97 -1.65
CA ARG A 218 10.65 6.99 -0.75
C ARG A 218 11.55 6.59 0.44
N SER A 219 12.87 6.79 0.35
CA SER A 219 13.77 6.43 1.46
C SER A 219 13.48 7.22 2.73
N GLN A 220 12.98 8.46 2.59
CA GLN A 220 12.62 9.30 3.75
C GLN A 220 11.45 8.71 4.54
N LEU A 221 10.48 8.08 3.86
CA LEU A 221 9.39 7.36 4.53
C LEU A 221 9.91 6.07 5.19
N ILE A 222 10.77 5.32 4.49
CA ILE A 222 11.34 4.07 5.01
C ILE A 222 12.14 4.33 6.29
N ASP A 223 13.03 5.33 6.27
CA ASP A 223 13.89 5.67 7.40
C ASP A 223 13.03 6.13 8.59
N ARG A 224 12.07 7.05 8.40
CA ARG A 224 11.13 7.49 9.46
C ARG A 224 10.32 6.33 10.05
N ALA A 225 9.88 5.40 9.22
CA ALA A 225 9.08 4.25 9.64
C ALA A 225 9.89 3.24 10.46
N ILE A 226 11.11 2.92 10.01
CA ILE A 226 12.01 2.00 10.73
C ILE A 226 12.49 2.64 12.04
N ASP A 227 12.85 3.92 12.03
CA ASP A 227 13.29 4.65 13.22
C ASP A 227 12.17 4.74 14.26
N ASN A 228 10.94 5.08 13.82
CA ASN A 228 9.78 5.12 14.70
C ASN A 228 9.58 3.76 15.38
N LEU A 229 9.58 2.68 14.62
CA LEU A 229 9.31 1.35 15.16
C LEU A 229 10.46 0.80 16.02
N SER A 230 11.70 1.12 15.67
CA SER A 230 12.88 0.78 16.49
C SER A 230 12.85 1.51 17.84
N MET A 231 12.46 2.80 17.83
CA MET A 231 12.26 3.56 19.06
C MET A 231 11.10 3.01 19.89
N LYS A 232 9.99 2.59 19.27
CA LYS A 232 8.89 1.95 19.99
C LYS A 232 9.29 0.61 20.60
N LEU A 233 9.97 -0.26 19.86
CA LEU A 233 10.52 -1.50 20.41
C LEU A 233 11.44 -1.24 21.62
N LEU A 234 12.25 -0.17 21.57
CA LEU A 234 13.10 0.22 22.70
C LEU A 234 12.28 0.76 23.89
N GLU A 235 11.29 1.62 23.64
CA GLU A 235 10.37 2.12 24.67
C GLU A 235 9.64 0.95 25.35
N GLU A 236 9.13 -0.01 24.59
CA GLU A 236 8.47 -1.21 25.09
C GLU A 236 9.41 -2.04 25.95
N PHE A 237 10.62 -2.30 25.45
CA PHE A 237 11.64 -3.04 26.20
C PHE A 237 11.93 -2.38 27.56
N ILE A 238 12.11 -1.05 27.58
CA ILE A 238 12.39 -0.30 28.81
C ILE A 238 11.19 -0.33 29.75
N VAL A 239 9.98 -0.07 29.24
CA VAL A 239 8.75 -0.05 30.04
C VAL A 239 8.49 -1.42 30.65
N VAL A 240 8.61 -2.49 29.86
CA VAL A 240 8.47 -3.87 30.34
C VAL A 240 9.53 -4.21 31.38
N ALA A 241 10.80 -3.82 31.16
CA ALA A 241 11.87 -4.01 32.13
C ALA A 241 11.58 -3.32 33.47
N LEU A 242 11.07 -2.08 33.43
CA LEU A 242 10.69 -1.31 34.62
C LEU A 242 9.54 -1.99 35.36
N VAL A 243 8.48 -2.43 34.67
CA VAL A 243 7.35 -3.13 35.30
C VAL A 243 7.83 -4.43 35.96
N CYS A 244 8.66 -5.23 35.27
CA CYS A 244 9.23 -6.46 35.83
C CYS A 244 10.07 -6.18 37.08
N ALA A 245 10.92 -5.15 37.06
CA ALA A 245 11.76 -4.77 38.20
C ALA A 245 10.93 -4.32 39.42
N LEU A 246 9.86 -3.56 39.20
CA LEU A 246 8.97 -3.07 40.26
C LEU A 246 8.20 -4.21 40.96
N PHE A 247 7.72 -5.19 40.21
CA PHE A 247 6.96 -6.31 40.78
C PHE A 247 7.84 -7.39 41.42
N LEU A 248 9.02 -7.67 40.84
CA LEU A 248 9.92 -8.72 41.33
C LEU A 248 10.80 -8.25 42.50
N TRP A 249 11.01 -6.93 42.67
CA TRP A 249 11.82 -6.30 43.74
C TRP A 249 13.20 -6.98 43.96
N HIS A 250 13.73 -7.62 42.91
CA HIS A 250 14.99 -8.33 42.91
C HIS A 250 15.62 -8.20 41.53
N LEU A 251 16.66 -7.37 41.43
CA LEU A 251 17.26 -6.96 40.15
C LEU A 251 17.69 -8.15 39.29
N ARG A 252 18.27 -9.19 39.89
CA ARG A 252 18.72 -10.37 39.13
C ARG A 252 17.55 -11.18 38.57
N SER A 253 16.41 -11.22 39.26
CA SER A 253 15.20 -11.88 38.76
C SER A 253 14.60 -11.09 37.60
N ALA A 254 14.55 -9.76 37.71
CA ALA A 254 14.14 -8.91 36.61
C ALA A 254 15.06 -9.07 35.38
N LEU A 255 16.38 -9.18 35.57
CA LEU A 255 17.34 -9.40 34.48
C LEU A 255 17.10 -10.72 33.72
N VAL A 256 16.64 -11.79 34.38
CA VAL A 256 16.29 -13.04 33.68
C VAL A 256 15.13 -12.81 32.71
N ALA A 257 14.07 -12.13 33.16
CA ALA A 257 12.94 -11.77 32.31
C ALA A 257 13.34 -10.79 31.19
N ILE A 258 14.20 -9.82 31.48
CA ILE A 258 14.67 -8.83 30.50
C ILE A 258 15.49 -9.49 29.37
N ILE A 259 16.35 -10.46 29.70
CA ILE A 259 17.20 -11.14 28.70
C ILE A 259 16.39 -12.06 27.78
N SER A 260 15.21 -12.51 28.19
CA SER A 260 14.35 -13.30 27.29
C SER A 260 13.93 -12.52 26.05
N LEU A 261 13.81 -11.18 26.15
CA LEU A 261 13.37 -10.32 25.05
C LEU A 261 14.41 -10.24 23.92
N PRO A 262 15.70 -9.87 24.14
CA PRO A 262 16.70 -9.89 23.08
C PRO A 262 16.91 -11.27 22.45
N LEU A 263 16.86 -12.35 23.24
CA LEU A 263 17.04 -13.70 22.70
C LEU A 263 15.85 -14.13 21.83
N GLY A 264 14.62 -13.82 22.25
CA GLY A 264 13.42 -14.06 21.44
C GLY A 264 13.44 -13.24 20.14
N LEU A 265 13.92 -12.00 20.23
CA LEU A 265 14.10 -11.11 19.08
C LEU A 265 15.13 -11.66 18.08
N CYS A 266 16.31 -12.08 18.57
CA CYS A 266 17.33 -12.72 17.74
C CYS A 266 16.78 -13.96 17.01
N PHE A 267 16.02 -14.79 17.71
CA PHE A 267 15.38 -15.96 17.09
C PHE A 267 14.42 -15.55 15.96
N ALA A 268 13.59 -14.53 16.18
CA ALA A 268 12.69 -14.02 15.14
C ALA A 268 13.45 -13.49 13.92
N PHE A 269 14.51 -12.70 14.11
CA PHE A 269 15.34 -12.18 12.99
C PHE A 269 16.06 -13.29 12.22
N ILE A 270 16.57 -14.32 12.91
CA ILE A 270 17.18 -15.49 12.25
C ILE A 270 16.15 -16.20 11.36
N MET A 271 14.93 -16.40 11.86
CA MET A 271 13.86 -17.03 11.07
C MET A 271 13.39 -16.15 9.91
N MET A 272 13.32 -14.83 10.10
CA MET A 272 13.02 -13.87 9.02
C MET A 272 14.05 -13.97 7.89
N HIS A 273 15.34 -14.09 8.23
CA HIS A 273 16.40 -14.26 7.24
C HIS A 273 16.22 -15.53 6.40
N PHE A 274 15.94 -16.67 7.05
CA PHE A 274 15.66 -17.93 6.34
C PHE A 274 14.40 -17.89 5.47
N GLN A 275 13.40 -17.08 5.86
CA GLN A 275 12.16 -16.90 5.09
C GLN A 275 12.27 -15.83 3.99
N GLY A 276 13.35 -15.04 3.96
CA GLY A 276 13.48 -13.89 3.06
C GLY A 276 12.53 -12.73 3.41
N LEU A 277 12.07 -12.63 4.67
CA LEU A 277 11.25 -11.52 5.14
C LEU A 277 12.13 -10.32 5.49
N ASN A 278 11.87 -9.18 4.86
CA ASN A 278 12.55 -7.92 5.18
C ASN A 278 11.97 -7.25 6.44
N ALA A 279 12.75 -6.34 7.04
CA ALA A 279 12.30 -5.51 8.14
C ALA A 279 11.52 -4.30 7.61
N ASN A 280 10.22 -4.32 7.83
CA ASN A 280 9.25 -3.29 7.48
C ASN A 280 8.28 -3.07 8.66
N ILE A 281 7.42 -2.04 8.56
CA ILE A 281 6.46 -1.66 9.62
C ILE A 281 5.64 -2.86 10.11
N MET A 282 5.16 -3.71 9.20
CA MET A 282 4.29 -4.85 9.57
C MET A 282 5.07 -5.97 10.24
N SER A 283 6.22 -6.35 9.70
CA SER A 283 7.09 -7.39 10.27
C SER A 283 7.66 -7.00 11.65
N LEU A 284 8.21 -5.80 11.79
CA LEU A 284 8.69 -5.30 13.09
C LEU A 284 7.51 -5.04 14.04
N GLY A 285 6.33 -4.70 13.52
CA GLY A 285 5.12 -4.53 14.31
C GLY A 285 4.64 -5.83 14.94
N GLY A 286 4.78 -6.96 14.25
CA GLY A 286 4.49 -8.29 14.81
C GLY A 286 5.40 -8.64 15.99
N ILE A 287 6.66 -8.23 15.93
CA ILE A 287 7.60 -8.33 17.05
C ILE A 287 7.16 -7.43 18.21
N ALA A 288 6.81 -6.17 17.94
CA ALA A 288 6.38 -5.21 18.95
C ALA A 288 5.17 -5.74 19.75
N ILE A 289 4.16 -6.25 19.04
CA ILE A 289 3.00 -6.89 19.66
C ILE A 289 3.38 -8.14 20.48
N ALA A 290 4.43 -8.84 20.08
CA ALA A 290 4.91 -10.03 20.76
C ALA A 290 5.66 -9.72 22.08
N VAL A 291 6.32 -8.57 22.22
CA VAL A 291 7.17 -8.22 23.39
C VAL A 291 6.44 -8.40 24.71
N GLY A 292 5.21 -7.87 24.83
CA GLY A 292 4.42 -7.98 26.05
C GLY A 292 4.08 -9.42 26.45
N ALA A 293 3.89 -10.32 25.48
CA ALA A 293 3.60 -11.74 25.75
C ALA A 293 4.87 -12.60 25.91
N MET A 294 6.00 -12.21 25.31
CA MET A 294 7.24 -13.00 25.35
C MET A 294 7.81 -13.11 26.77
N VAL A 295 7.73 -12.01 27.52
CA VAL A 295 8.28 -11.92 28.87
C VAL A 295 7.36 -12.59 29.90
N ASP A 296 6.07 -12.72 29.61
CA ASP A 296 5.07 -13.27 30.53
C ASP A 296 5.43 -14.69 30.98
N ALA A 297 5.82 -15.56 30.06
CA ALA A 297 6.23 -16.92 30.41
C ALA A 297 7.46 -16.97 31.32
N ALA A 298 8.41 -16.04 31.14
CA ALA A 298 9.55 -15.93 32.04
C ALA A 298 9.10 -15.43 33.42
N ILE A 299 8.24 -14.40 33.47
CA ILE A 299 7.71 -13.83 34.71
C ILE A 299 6.96 -14.87 35.52
N VAL A 300 6.00 -15.58 34.92
CA VAL A 300 5.17 -16.56 35.63
C VAL A 300 6.02 -17.70 36.19
N MET A 301 7.07 -18.11 35.47
CA MET A 301 8.01 -19.12 35.95
C MET A 301 8.89 -18.60 37.10
N ILE A 302 9.41 -17.36 36.99
CA ILE A 302 10.19 -16.70 38.05
C ILE A 302 9.35 -16.54 39.32
N GLU A 303 8.10 -16.12 39.19
CA GLU A 303 7.20 -15.91 40.32
C GLU A 303 6.88 -17.22 41.02
N ASN A 304 6.63 -18.31 40.27
CA ASN A 304 6.43 -19.63 40.87
C ASN A 304 7.69 -20.09 41.63
N ALA A 305 8.88 -19.83 41.06
CA ALA A 305 10.15 -20.14 41.70
C ALA A 305 10.39 -19.31 42.98
N HIS A 306 10.08 -18.01 42.97
CA HIS A 306 10.14 -17.14 44.16
C HIS A 306 9.25 -17.68 45.27
N LYS A 307 8.02 -18.06 44.93
CA LYS A 307 7.08 -18.59 45.91
C LYS A 307 7.55 -19.92 46.52
N ARG A 308 8.07 -20.84 45.71
CA ARG A 308 8.64 -22.11 46.22
C ARG A 308 9.86 -21.89 47.12
N LEU A 309 10.68 -20.88 46.82
CA LEU A 309 11.80 -20.50 47.69
C LEU A 309 11.34 -19.84 48.99
N GLU A 310 10.27 -19.04 48.97
CA GLU A 310 9.64 -18.46 50.16
C GLU A 310 8.98 -19.54 51.04
N GLU A 311 8.27 -20.50 50.43
CA GLU A 311 7.71 -21.67 51.13
C GLU A 311 8.80 -22.50 51.82
N TRP A 312 9.95 -22.70 51.17
CA TRP A 312 11.08 -23.41 51.74
C TRP A 312 11.72 -22.64 52.91
N ASP A 313 11.93 -21.32 52.77
CA ASP A 313 12.48 -20.44 53.83
C ASP A 313 11.57 -20.41 55.06
N HIS A 314 10.25 -20.43 54.87
CA HIS A 314 9.28 -20.56 55.96
C HIS A 314 9.32 -21.91 56.67
N GLN A 315 9.59 -23.00 55.94
CA GLN A 315 9.71 -24.35 56.50
C GLN A 315 11.07 -24.60 57.17
N HIS A 316 12.12 -23.91 56.74
CA HIS A 316 13.50 -24.05 57.23
C HIS A 316 14.06 -22.68 57.70
N PRO A 317 13.47 -22.06 58.73
CA PRO A 317 13.82 -20.70 59.14
C PRO A 317 15.28 -20.59 59.60
N GLY A 318 16.04 -19.72 58.92
CA GLY A 318 17.45 -19.41 59.27
C GLY A 318 18.50 -20.25 58.55
N GLU A 319 18.09 -21.26 57.78
CA GLU A 319 18.98 -22.03 56.91
C GLU A 319 19.07 -21.40 55.52
N ARG A 320 20.26 -21.40 54.90
CA ARG A 320 20.41 -21.02 53.50
C ARG A 320 20.43 -22.30 52.66
N PRO A 321 19.63 -22.40 51.59
CA PRO A 321 19.64 -23.58 50.76
C PRO A 321 21.02 -23.71 50.09
N ASP A 322 21.61 -24.90 50.16
CA ASP A 322 22.83 -25.22 49.41
C ASP A 322 22.54 -25.17 47.90
N ASN A 323 23.59 -25.12 47.08
CA ASN A 323 23.47 -25.02 45.62
C ASN A 323 22.59 -26.16 45.03
N ASP A 324 22.76 -27.39 45.53
CA ASP A 324 21.98 -28.55 45.06
C ASP A 324 20.51 -28.46 45.49
N THR A 325 20.25 -28.06 46.74
CA THR A 325 18.88 -27.85 47.26
C THR A 325 18.17 -26.76 46.46
N ARG A 326 18.86 -25.66 46.17
CA ARG A 326 18.30 -24.55 45.37
C ARG A 326 18.04 -24.96 43.93
N TRP A 327 18.95 -25.70 43.30
CA TRP A 327 18.74 -26.21 41.94
C TRP A 327 17.50 -27.09 41.88
N LYS A 328 17.31 -27.95 42.89
CA LYS A 328 16.11 -28.79 43.02
C LYS A 328 14.83 -27.95 43.16
N ILE A 329 14.81 -26.95 44.06
CA ILE A 329 13.63 -26.08 44.25
C ILE A 329 13.25 -25.33 42.97
N ILE A 330 14.23 -24.77 42.25
CA ILE A 330 13.97 -24.08 40.98
C ILE A 330 13.45 -25.06 39.93
N THR A 331 14.03 -26.26 39.85
CA THR A 331 13.60 -27.30 38.91
C THR A 331 12.17 -27.75 39.19
N ASP A 332 11.83 -28.00 40.46
CA ASP A 332 10.49 -28.41 40.88
C ASP A 332 9.45 -27.32 40.55
N ALA A 333 9.80 -26.05 40.76
CA ALA A 333 8.96 -24.91 40.37
C ALA A 333 8.74 -24.82 38.85
N SER A 334 9.75 -25.15 38.05
CA SER A 334 9.64 -25.19 36.58
C SER A 334 8.83 -26.40 36.10
N VAL A 335 8.93 -27.57 36.75
CA VAL A 335 8.15 -28.77 36.41
C VAL A 335 6.65 -28.53 36.64
N GLU A 336 6.29 -27.83 37.71
CA GLU A 336 4.89 -27.55 38.05
C GLU A 336 4.17 -26.70 37.00
N VAL A 337 4.85 -25.67 36.46
CA VAL A 337 4.21 -24.63 35.64
C VAL A 337 4.61 -24.70 34.16
N GLY A 338 5.71 -25.39 33.84
CA GLY A 338 6.27 -25.54 32.50
C GLY A 338 5.26 -26.03 31.45
N PRO A 339 4.55 -27.15 31.67
CA PRO A 339 3.58 -27.66 30.70
C PRO A 339 2.46 -26.67 30.39
N ALA A 340 1.93 -26.00 31.41
CA ALA A 340 0.84 -25.04 31.23
C ALA A 340 1.30 -23.79 30.47
N LEU A 341 2.46 -23.23 30.83
CA LEU A 341 3.01 -22.08 30.11
C LEU A 341 3.33 -22.40 28.66
N PHE A 342 3.97 -23.53 28.39
CA PHE A 342 4.29 -23.94 27.03
C PHE A 342 3.03 -24.10 26.17
N ILE A 343 2.02 -24.80 26.67
CA ILE A 343 0.75 -24.97 25.94
C ILE A 343 0.03 -23.64 25.79
N SER A 344 0.11 -22.74 26.77
CA SER A 344 -0.49 -21.41 26.67
C SER A 344 0.16 -20.53 25.61
N LEU A 345 1.50 -20.54 25.49
CA LEU A 345 2.22 -19.88 24.41
C LEU A 345 1.93 -20.51 23.05
N LEU A 346 1.76 -21.84 23.02
CA LEU A 346 1.34 -22.56 21.82
C LEU A 346 -0.06 -22.11 21.40
N ILE A 347 -0.99 -21.89 22.34
CA ILE A 347 -2.31 -21.30 22.06
C ILE A 347 -2.18 -19.90 21.44
N ILE A 348 -1.35 -19.02 22.00
CA ILE A 348 -1.11 -17.67 21.44
C ILE A 348 -0.56 -17.74 20.01
N THR A 349 0.31 -18.73 19.75
CA THR A 349 0.96 -18.93 18.45
C THR A 349 -0.02 -19.50 17.43
N LEU A 350 -0.68 -20.63 17.75
CA LEU A 350 -1.56 -21.35 16.83
C LEU A 350 -2.90 -20.65 16.61
N SER A 351 -3.40 -19.88 17.58
CA SER A 351 -4.60 -19.04 17.40
C SER A 351 -4.40 -17.94 16.36
N PHE A 352 -3.16 -17.61 16.01
CA PHE A 352 -2.84 -16.61 14.99
C PHE A 352 -2.68 -17.19 13.58
N ILE A 353 -2.54 -18.51 13.44
CA ILE A 353 -2.40 -19.20 12.14
C ILE A 353 -3.51 -18.83 11.15
N PRO A 354 -4.79 -18.71 11.56
CA PRO A 354 -5.84 -18.41 10.61
C PRO A 354 -5.67 -17.06 9.87
N ILE A 355 -4.80 -16.14 10.32
CA ILE A 355 -4.47 -14.90 9.59
C ILE A 355 -3.80 -15.20 8.25
N PHE A 356 -3.04 -16.29 8.15
CA PHE A 356 -2.42 -16.71 6.90
C PHE A 356 -3.44 -17.13 5.83
N THR A 357 -4.73 -17.23 6.16
CA THR A 357 -5.81 -17.47 5.18
C THR A 357 -6.29 -16.21 4.48
N LEU A 358 -5.83 -15.02 4.91
CA LEU A 358 -6.04 -13.78 4.19
C LEU A 358 -5.33 -13.83 2.83
N GLU A 359 -6.04 -13.44 1.78
CA GLU A 359 -5.56 -13.50 0.40
C GLU A 359 -5.12 -12.10 -0.09
N GLY A 360 -4.57 -12.02 -1.29
CA GLY A 360 -4.34 -10.75 -1.97
C GLY A 360 -3.51 -9.71 -1.20
N GLN A 361 -4.03 -8.48 -1.14
CA GLN A 361 -3.33 -7.32 -0.57
C GLN A 361 -3.27 -7.38 0.96
N GLU A 362 -4.39 -7.72 1.60
CA GLU A 362 -4.51 -7.89 3.04
C GLU A 362 -3.58 -9.03 3.54
N GLY A 363 -3.47 -10.14 2.81
CA GLY A 363 -2.55 -11.23 3.14
C GLY A 363 -1.08 -10.81 3.03
N LYS A 364 -0.70 -10.07 1.98
CA LYS A 364 0.67 -9.53 1.83
C LYS A 364 1.03 -8.51 2.92
N LEU A 365 0.05 -7.79 3.43
CA LEU A 365 0.24 -6.77 4.47
C LEU A 365 0.40 -7.40 5.86
N PHE A 366 -0.53 -8.28 6.26
CA PHE A 366 -0.55 -8.86 7.60
C PHE A 366 0.20 -10.20 7.74
N GLY A 367 0.56 -10.84 6.62
CA GLY A 367 1.35 -12.07 6.62
C GLY A 367 2.70 -11.92 7.33
N PRO A 368 3.55 -10.93 6.97
CA PRO A 368 4.82 -10.69 7.66
C PRO A 368 4.65 -10.39 9.16
N LEU A 369 3.58 -9.67 9.53
CA LEU A 369 3.23 -9.41 10.93
C LEU A 369 2.91 -10.71 11.67
N ALA A 370 2.12 -11.59 11.06
CA ALA A 370 1.78 -12.89 11.64
C ALA A 370 3.00 -13.81 11.78
N PHE A 371 3.90 -13.87 10.79
CA PHE A 371 5.13 -14.66 10.87
C PHE A 371 6.03 -14.21 12.02
N THR A 372 6.34 -12.93 12.08
CA THR A 372 7.25 -12.39 13.09
C THR A 372 6.70 -12.52 14.51
N LYS A 373 5.40 -12.28 14.72
CA LYS A 373 4.74 -12.56 16.00
C LYS A 373 4.87 -14.05 16.38
N THR A 374 4.58 -14.94 15.42
CA THR A 374 4.63 -16.40 15.62
C THR A 374 6.04 -16.87 15.96
N TRP A 375 7.07 -16.40 15.24
CA TRP A 375 8.46 -16.76 15.51
C TRP A 375 8.97 -16.18 16.83
N SER A 376 8.57 -14.97 17.18
CA SER A 376 8.89 -14.35 18.47
C SER A 376 8.30 -15.17 19.63
N MET A 377 7.03 -15.59 19.52
CA MET A 377 6.37 -16.45 20.50
C MET A 377 6.99 -17.86 20.57
N ALA A 378 7.27 -18.48 19.42
CA ALA A 378 7.91 -19.78 19.36
C ALA A 378 9.32 -19.75 19.98
N GLY A 379 10.09 -18.69 19.70
CA GLY A 379 11.39 -18.44 20.32
C GLY A 379 11.27 -18.29 21.83
N ALA A 380 10.34 -17.46 22.31
CA ALA A 380 10.09 -17.29 23.74
C ALA A 380 9.65 -18.60 24.43
N ALA A 381 8.80 -19.40 23.78
CA ALA A 381 8.36 -20.70 24.30
C ALA A 381 9.51 -21.71 24.41
N LEU A 382 10.36 -21.77 23.39
CA LEU A 382 11.55 -22.63 23.40
C LEU A 382 12.55 -22.18 24.49
N LEU A 383 12.79 -20.87 24.59
CA LEU A 383 13.67 -20.29 25.60
C LEU A 383 13.13 -20.49 27.02
N ALA A 384 11.81 -20.44 27.22
CA ALA A 384 11.16 -20.65 28.51
C ALA A 384 11.38 -22.07 29.06
N ILE A 385 11.62 -23.07 28.20
CA ILE A 385 11.93 -24.45 28.62
C ILE A 385 13.44 -24.67 28.73
N VAL A 386 14.23 -24.07 27.85
CA VAL A 386 15.67 -24.36 27.75
C VAL A 386 16.51 -23.39 28.58
N ALA A 387 16.43 -22.09 28.30
CA ALA A 387 17.36 -21.09 28.84
C ALA A 387 16.87 -20.48 30.17
N ILE A 388 15.58 -20.18 30.29
CA ILE A 388 15.03 -19.47 31.45
C ILE A 388 15.19 -20.25 32.76
N PRO A 389 14.88 -21.57 32.85
CA PRO A 389 15.10 -22.36 34.06
C PRO A 389 16.56 -22.33 34.53
N ILE A 390 17.50 -22.43 33.59
CA ILE A 390 18.94 -22.40 33.86
C ILE A 390 19.37 -21.01 34.36
N LEU A 391 18.92 -19.93 33.69
CA LEU A 391 19.24 -18.57 34.08
C LEU A 391 18.67 -18.22 35.47
N MET A 392 17.45 -18.69 35.78
CA MET A 392 16.87 -18.55 37.11
C MET A 392 17.68 -19.28 38.19
N GLY A 393 18.05 -20.54 37.95
CA GLY A 393 18.91 -21.32 38.84
C GLY A 393 20.27 -20.68 39.06
N PHE A 394 20.84 -20.06 38.02
CA PHE A 394 22.14 -19.41 38.11
C PHE A 394 22.09 -18.06 38.83
N TRP A 395 21.12 -17.19 38.52
CA TRP A 395 21.09 -15.79 38.95
C TRP A 395 20.22 -15.44 40.15
N ILE A 396 19.16 -16.21 40.48
CA ILE A 396 18.25 -15.89 41.60
C ILE A 396 18.91 -16.22 42.95
N ARG A 397 19.95 -15.47 43.35
CA ARG A 397 20.68 -15.65 44.62
C ARG A 397 20.48 -14.47 45.56
N GLY A 398 20.33 -14.72 46.85
CA GLY A 398 20.22 -13.70 47.89
C GLY A 398 18.95 -13.88 48.73
N ARG A 399 18.61 -12.87 49.55
CA ARG A 399 17.33 -12.84 50.25
C ARG A 399 16.23 -12.46 49.25
N ILE A 400 15.25 -13.33 49.09
CA ILE A 400 14.08 -13.08 48.25
C ILE A 400 13.04 -12.37 49.14
N PRO A 401 12.57 -11.17 48.75
CA PRO A 401 11.57 -10.45 49.54
C PRO A 401 10.24 -11.22 49.51
N ALA A 402 9.64 -11.38 50.69
CA ALA A 402 8.35 -12.06 50.87
C ALA A 402 7.21 -11.38 50.09
N GLU A 403 6.21 -12.14 49.63
CA GLU A 403 5.09 -11.63 48.81
C GLU A 403 4.37 -10.45 49.47
N SER A 404 4.24 -10.48 50.80
CA SER A 404 3.56 -9.46 51.62
C SER A 404 4.36 -8.16 51.81
N SER A 405 5.64 -8.16 51.44
CA SER A 405 6.54 -7.01 51.64
C SER A 405 6.41 -5.94 50.55
N ASN A 406 5.88 -6.28 49.37
CA ASN A 406 5.63 -5.32 48.31
C ASN A 406 4.30 -4.57 48.59
N PRO A 407 4.33 -3.23 48.81
CA PRO A 407 3.14 -2.44 49.11
C PRO A 407 2.09 -2.51 47.99
N LEU A 408 2.50 -2.65 46.72
CA LEU A 408 1.60 -2.72 45.57
C LEU A 408 0.76 -4.01 45.63
N ASN A 409 1.41 -5.14 45.87
CA ASN A 409 0.75 -6.45 45.94
C ASN A 409 -0.22 -6.51 47.12
N ARG A 410 0.21 -6.02 48.29
CA ARG A 410 -0.63 -6.00 49.49
C ARG A 410 -1.90 -5.17 49.28
N PHE A 411 -1.79 -4.03 48.59
CA PHE A 411 -2.93 -3.19 48.25
C PHE A 411 -3.88 -3.86 47.25
N LEU A 412 -3.35 -4.45 46.17
CA LEU A 412 -4.13 -5.17 45.16
C LEU A 412 -4.89 -6.35 45.77
N ILE A 413 -4.22 -7.16 46.61
CA ILE A 413 -4.86 -8.28 47.32
C ILE A 413 -5.96 -7.78 48.25
N ARG A 414 -5.74 -6.68 48.98
CA ARG A 414 -6.74 -6.09 49.88
C ARG A 414 -8.01 -5.64 49.15
N ILE A 415 -7.90 -5.16 47.92
CA ILE A 415 -9.05 -4.76 47.09
C ILE A 415 -9.74 -5.98 46.48
N TYR A 416 -8.97 -6.93 45.96
CA TYR A 416 -9.50 -8.11 45.27
C TYR A 416 -10.25 -9.05 46.23
N HIS A 417 -9.69 -9.27 47.42
CA HIS A 417 -10.20 -10.17 48.45
C HIS A 417 -11.70 -10.02 48.78
N PRO A 418 -12.20 -8.83 49.22
CA PRO A 418 -13.59 -8.67 49.58
C PRO A 418 -14.54 -8.86 48.38
N LEU A 419 -14.08 -8.50 47.18
CA LEU A 419 -14.84 -8.68 45.96
C LEU A 419 -14.96 -10.16 45.60
N LEU A 420 -13.87 -10.92 45.67
CA LEU A 420 -13.89 -12.37 45.42
C LEU A 420 -14.83 -13.11 46.38
N LEU A 421 -14.80 -12.81 47.67
CA LEU A 421 -15.72 -13.43 48.64
C LEU A 421 -17.18 -13.11 48.32
N LYS A 422 -17.48 -11.88 47.88
CA LYS A 422 -18.82 -11.49 47.45
C LYS A 422 -19.25 -12.25 46.19
N VAL A 423 -18.31 -12.50 45.27
CA VAL A 423 -18.54 -13.30 44.06
C VAL A 423 -18.83 -14.76 44.39
N LEU A 424 -18.07 -15.35 45.32
CA LEU A 424 -18.28 -16.74 45.76
C LEU A 424 -19.60 -16.92 46.52
N ARG A 425 -20.10 -15.88 47.20
CA ARG A 425 -21.42 -15.91 47.86
C ARG A 425 -22.58 -16.00 46.87
N TRP A 426 -22.56 -15.20 45.79
CA TRP A 426 -23.64 -15.15 44.79
C TRP A 426 -23.15 -15.44 43.35
N PRO A 427 -22.61 -16.65 43.07
CA PRO A 427 -21.94 -16.97 41.81
C PRO A 427 -22.86 -16.94 40.59
N LYS A 428 -24.17 -17.19 40.77
CA LYS A 428 -25.15 -17.10 39.66
C LYS A 428 -25.43 -15.65 39.27
N ALA A 429 -25.54 -14.75 40.26
CA ALA A 429 -25.79 -13.33 40.02
C ALA A 429 -24.60 -12.68 39.30
N THR A 430 -23.38 -13.07 39.65
CA THR A 430 -22.17 -12.56 38.99
C THR A 430 -22.04 -13.01 37.54
N LEU A 431 -22.41 -14.26 37.23
CA LEU A 431 -22.47 -14.73 35.83
C LEU A 431 -23.56 -14.01 35.03
N LEU A 432 -24.69 -13.69 35.65
CA LEU A 432 -25.75 -12.89 35.02
C LEU A 432 -25.26 -11.46 34.73
N VAL A 433 -24.59 -10.81 35.70
CA VAL A 433 -23.96 -9.49 35.47
C VAL A 433 -22.93 -9.56 34.36
N ALA A 434 -22.08 -10.59 34.33
CA ALA A 434 -21.13 -10.80 33.24
C ALA A 434 -21.86 -10.94 31.89
N ALA A 435 -22.93 -11.73 31.79
CA ALA A 435 -23.72 -11.83 30.57
C ALA A 435 -24.31 -10.47 30.14
N LEU A 436 -24.76 -9.65 31.09
CA LEU A 436 -25.23 -8.28 30.81
C LEU A 436 -24.11 -7.36 30.30
N THR A 437 -22.87 -7.52 30.78
CA THR A 437 -21.74 -6.74 30.25
C THR A 437 -21.49 -7.01 28.76
N ILE A 438 -21.75 -8.22 28.27
CA ILE A 438 -21.66 -8.51 26.83
C ILE A 438 -22.68 -7.68 26.05
N LEU A 439 -23.91 -7.51 26.55
CA LEU A 439 -24.94 -6.71 25.88
C LEU A 439 -24.55 -5.23 25.78
N THR A 440 -23.69 -4.72 26.66
CA THR A 440 -23.24 -3.31 26.58
C THR A 440 -22.48 -3.01 25.29
N VAL A 441 -21.89 -4.01 24.65
CA VAL A 441 -21.11 -3.86 23.41
C VAL A 441 -21.96 -3.45 22.21
N ILE A 442 -23.29 -3.68 22.27
CA ILE A 442 -24.23 -3.32 21.19
C ILE A 442 -24.18 -1.82 20.91
N TRP A 443 -24.00 -0.99 21.94
CA TRP A 443 -23.95 0.46 21.80
C TRP A 443 -22.71 0.95 21.03
N PRO A 444 -21.45 0.68 21.46
CA PRO A 444 -20.29 1.11 20.69
C PRO A 444 -20.25 0.46 19.29
N LEU A 445 -20.70 -0.80 19.15
CA LEU A 445 -20.74 -1.48 17.86
C LEU A 445 -21.68 -0.77 16.85
N SER A 446 -22.76 -0.15 17.31
CA SER A 446 -23.66 0.65 16.46
C SER A 446 -23.12 2.03 16.08
N ARG A 447 -21.98 2.46 16.66
CA ARG A 447 -21.39 3.80 16.47
C ARG A 447 -20.07 3.79 15.73
N VAL A 448 -19.31 2.70 15.79
CA VAL A 448 -18.03 2.57 15.08
C VAL A 448 -18.26 2.36 13.58
N GLY A 449 -17.57 3.14 12.76
CA GLY A 449 -17.59 3.00 11.30
C GLY A 449 -16.73 1.84 10.79
N GLY A 450 -16.74 1.59 9.48
CA GLY A 450 -15.93 0.58 8.81
C GLY A 450 -14.99 1.16 7.75
N GLU A 451 -13.74 0.71 7.75
CA GLU A 451 -12.71 1.05 6.74
C GLU A 451 -11.87 -0.19 6.40
N PHE A 452 -11.26 -0.24 5.21
CA PHE A 452 -10.41 -1.40 4.84
C PHE A 452 -9.15 -1.43 5.69
N LEU A 453 -8.43 -0.32 5.69
CA LEU A 453 -7.20 -0.07 6.44
C LEU A 453 -7.19 1.39 6.88
N PRO A 454 -6.58 1.71 8.03
CA PRO A 454 -6.38 3.10 8.42
C PRO A 454 -5.50 3.81 7.39
N GLN A 455 -5.82 5.07 7.12
CA GLN A 455 -5.05 5.88 6.18
C GLN A 455 -3.65 6.14 6.73
N ILE A 456 -2.64 5.56 6.08
CA ILE A 456 -1.24 5.72 6.49
C ILE A 456 -0.72 7.05 5.97
N ASN A 457 -0.10 7.85 6.83
CA ASN A 457 0.57 9.07 6.42
C ASN A 457 1.97 8.77 5.86
N GLU A 458 2.16 9.03 4.57
CA GLU A 458 3.44 8.83 3.86
C GLU A 458 4.39 10.04 3.99
N GLY A 459 3.89 11.19 4.47
CA GLY A 459 4.58 12.48 4.49
C GLY A 459 4.46 13.26 3.18
N ASP A 460 4.30 12.58 2.06
CA ASP A 460 4.03 13.17 0.75
C ASP A 460 2.59 12.86 0.31
N LEU A 461 2.09 13.63 -0.66
CA LEU A 461 0.73 13.54 -1.17
C LEU A 461 0.72 13.57 -2.69
N LEU A 462 -0.24 12.88 -3.29
CA LEU A 462 -0.51 12.93 -4.72
C LEU A 462 -1.84 13.65 -4.96
N TYR A 463 -1.82 14.68 -5.81
CA TYR A 463 -3.01 15.36 -6.30
C TYR A 463 -3.35 14.85 -7.71
N MET A 464 -4.56 14.29 -7.87
CA MET A 464 -5.00 13.65 -9.12
C MET A 464 -6.40 14.09 -9.51
N PRO A 465 -6.58 15.36 -9.85
CA PRO A 465 -7.90 15.84 -10.19
C PRO A 465 -8.39 15.19 -11.49
N SER A 466 -9.70 15.20 -11.67
CA SER A 466 -10.36 14.66 -12.85
C SER A 466 -11.17 15.74 -13.53
N THR A 467 -11.10 15.78 -14.86
CA THR A 467 -11.83 16.73 -15.73
C THR A 467 -12.58 15.96 -16.80
N LEU A 468 -13.46 16.66 -17.54
CA LEU A 468 -14.14 16.08 -18.68
C LEU A 468 -13.16 15.82 -19.84
N PRO A 469 -13.41 14.78 -20.66
CA PRO A 469 -12.55 14.48 -21.79
C PRO A 469 -12.51 15.57 -22.86
N GLY A 470 -11.38 15.66 -23.57
CA GLY A 470 -11.24 16.53 -24.75
C GLY A 470 -10.61 17.90 -24.50
N ILE A 471 -9.96 18.10 -23.35
CA ILE A 471 -9.04 19.23 -23.12
C ILE A 471 -7.80 19.07 -24.00
N SER A 472 -7.30 20.18 -24.57
CA SER A 472 -6.06 20.15 -25.37
C SER A 472 -4.83 20.01 -24.47
N ALA A 473 -3.74 19.46 -25.01
CA ALA A 473 -2.47 19.38 -24.29
C ALA A 473 -1.98 20.74 -23.78
N SER A 474 -2.17 21.81 -24.58
CA SER A 474 -1.80 23.18 -24.21
C SER A 474 -2.63 23.70 -23.02
N GLN A 475 -3.93 23.46 -23.02
CA GLN A 475 -4.81 23.90 -21.95
C GLN A 475 -4.62 23.05 -20.68
N ALA A 476 -4.31 21.77 -20.83
CA ALA A 476 -3.95 20.89 -19.72
C ALA A 476 -2.63 21.32 -19.07
N ALA A 477 -1.63 21.73 -19.85
CA ALA A 477 -0.37 22.28 -19.34
C ALA A 477 -0.56 23.58 -18.55
N ASP A 478 -1.37 24.51 -19.09
CA ASP A 478 -1.73 25.75 -18.41
C ASP A 478 -2.52 25.49 -17.12
N MET A 479 -3.43 24.51 -17.17
CA MET A 479 -4.17 24.06 -15.99
C MET A 479 -3.23 23.47 -14.93
N LEU A 480 -2.27 22.63 -15.33
CA LEU A 480 -1.26 22.04 -14.44
C LEU A 480 -0.45 23.12 -13.74
N GLN A 481 0.10 24.09 -14.49
CA GLN A 481 0.88 25.16 -13.89
C GLN A 481 0.04 26.02 -12.93
N LYS A 482 -1.23 26.27 -13.27
CA LYS A 482 -2.15 27.01 -12.38
C LYS A 482 -2.40 26.25 -11.07
N THR A 483 -2.64 24.94 -11.14
CA THR A 483 -2.84 24.13 -9.93
C THR A 483 -1.58 24.09 -9.10
N ASP A 484 -0.40 23.96 -9.72
CA ASP A 484 0.87 23.85 -9.01
C ASP A 484 1.23 25.14 -8.26
N LYS A 485 0.99 26.29 -8.90
CA LYS A 485 1.08 27.60 -8.24
C LYS A 485 0.18 27.69 -7.01
N LEU A 486 -1.06 27.22 -7.10
CA LEU A 486 -2.01 27.24 -5.99
C LEU A 486 -1.59 26.30 -4.86
N ILE A 487 -1.11 25.10 -5.19
CA ILE A 487 -0.58 24.14 -4.20
C ILE A 487 0.59 24.76 -3.43
N MET A 488 1.52 25.41 -4.15
CA MET A 488 2.70 26.03 -3.56
C MET A 488 2.38 27.24 -2.65
N THR A 489 1.16 27.77 -2.69
CA THR A 489 0.74 28.83 -1.76
C THR A 489 0.54 28.33 -0.32
N VAL A 490 0.34 27.02 -0.12
CA VAL A 490 0.14 26.44 1.21
C VAL A 490 1.50 26.30 1.94
N PRO A 491 1.67 26.90 3.14
CA PRO A 491 2.98 26.98 3.80
C PRO A 491 3.65 25.65 4.13
N GLU A 492 2.88 24.58 4.35
CA GLU A 492 3.39 23.25 4.63
C GLU A 492 3.99 22.56 3.41
N VAL A 493 3.71 23.02 2.19
CA VAL A 493 4.28 22.43 0.96
C VAL A 493 5.72 22.90 0.78
N ALA A 494 6.62 21.94 0.49
CA ALA A 494 8.03 22.19 0.20
C ALA A 494 8.30 22.21 -1.30
N ARG A 495 7.71 21.27 -2.04
CA ARG A 495 7.86 21.13 -3.50
C ARG A 495 6.58 20.60 -4.13
N VAL A 496 6.36 20.99 -5.38
CA VAL A 496 5.26 20.52 -6.22
C VAL A 496 5.84 20.06 -7.55
N PHE A 497 5.61 18.80 -7.92
CA PHE A 497 6.03 18.25 -9.19
C PHE A 497 4.80 17.77 -9.95
N GLY A 498 4.29 18.64 -10.81
CA GLY A 498 3.14 18.40 -11.64
C GLY A 498 3.46 17.54 -12.84
N LYS A 499 2.56 16.64 -13.19
CA LYS A 499 2.60 15.87 -14.43
C LYS A 499 1.22 15.85 -15.07
N THR A 500 1.12 16.14 -16.36
CA THR A 500 -0.06 15.80 -17.19
C THR A 500 0.33 14.82 -18.26
N GLY A 501 -0.57 13.90 -18.60
CA GLY A 501 -0.21 12.80 -19.49
C GLY A 501 0.72 11.81 -18.81
N LYS A 502 1.50 11.11 -19.60
CA LYS A 502 2.32 9.98 -19.13
C LYS A 502 3.81 10.24 -19.23
N ALA A 503 4.57 9.59 -18.36
CA ALA A 503 5.99 9.35 -18.56
C ALA A 503 6.21 8.29 -19.65
N GLU A 504 7.42 8.23 -20.23
CA GLU A 504 7.81 7.21 -21.21
C GLU A 504 8.10 5.86 -20.52
N THR A 505 7.03 5.20 -20.05
CA THR A 505 7.02 3.85 -19.47
C THR A 505 5.65 3.22 -19.64
N ALA A 506 5.60 1.89 -19.82
CA ALA A 506 4.32 1.16 -19.84
C ALA A 506 3.62 1.11 -18.47
N THR A 507 4.30 1.50 -17.39
CA THR A 507 3.68 1.61 -16.05
C THR A 507 2.81 2.85 -15.88
N ASP A 508 2.81 3.76 -16.86
CA ASP A 508 2.02 4.99 -16.88
C ASP A 508 1.24 5.13 -18.19
N SER A 509 -0.08 5.00 -18.08
CA SER A 509 -1.02 5.10 -19.20
C SER A 509 -1.91 6.35 -19.09
N ALA A 510 -1.48 7.35 -18.32
CA ALA A 510 -2.22 8.58 -18.11
C ALA A 510 -2.46 9.34 -19.42
N PRO A 511 -3.71 9.72 -19.74
CA PRO A 511 -3.97 10.63 -20.86
C PRO A 511 -3.55 12.05 -20.49
N LEU A 512 -3.32 12.90 -21.50
CA LEU A 512 -2.92 14.31 -21.30
C LEU A 512 -3.93 15.13 -20.50
N GLU A 513 -5.20 14.71 -20.48
CA GLU A 513 -6.24 15.33 -19.67
C GLU A 513 -6.21 14.94 -18.19
N MET A 514 -5.44 13.90 -17.83
CA MET A 514 -5.25 13.49 -16.45
C MET A 514 -3.97 14.13 -15.90
N VAL A 515 -4.12 14.72 -14.72
CA VAL A 515 -3.03 15.30 -13.93
C VAL A 515 -2.65 14.34 -12.82
N GLU A 516 -1.36 14.16 -12.57
CA GLU A 516 -0.83 13.59 -11.34
C GLU A 516 0.26 14.53 -10.83
N THR A 517 0.07 15.13 -9.67
CA THR A 517 1.02 16.08 -9.08
C THR A 517 1.54 15.50 -7.78
N THR A 518 2.85 15.28 -7.69
CA THR A 518 3.52 14.84 -6.48
C THR A 518 3.84 16.05 -5.61
N ILE A 519 3.33 16.05 -4.38
CA ILE A 519 3.44 17.14 -3.41
C ILE A 519 4.31 16.65 -2.26
N GLN A 520 5.49 17.25 -2.10
CA GLN A 520 6.31 17.03 -0.92
C GLN A 520 5.96 18.04 0.15
N LEU A 521 5.60 17.56 1.33
CA LEU A 521 5.40 18.43 2.49
C LEU A 521 6.72 18.68 3.21
N LYS A 522 6.81 19.82 3.86
CA LYS A 522 7.89 20.13 4.79
C LYS A 522 7.90 19.11 5.93
N PRO A 523 9.06 18.89 6.58
CA PRO A 523 9.13 18.11 7.80
C PRO A 523 8.05 18.54 8.81
N GLN A 524 7.43 17.57 9.48
CA GLN A 524 6.25 17.80 10.34
C GLN A 524 6.50 18.82 11.46
N ASN A 525 7.74 18.94 11.93
CA ASN A 525 8.14 19.93 12.94
C ASN A 525 8.19 21.38 12.43
N GLN A 526 8.02 21.61 11.12
CA GLN A 526 7.96 22.93 10.50
C GLN A 526 6.51 23.37 10.18
N TRP A 527 5.52 22.53 10.46
CA TRP A 527 4.11 22.86 10.21
C TRP A 527 3.61 23.93 11.17
N ARG A 528 2.60 24.70 10.73
CA ARG A 528 1.95 25.69 11.62
C ARG A 528 1.37 24.98 12.87
N PRO A 529 1.33 25.67 14.03
CA PRO A 529 0.78 25.08 15.25
C PRO A 529 -0.65 24.55 15.06
N GLY A 530 -0.91 23.33 15.52
CA GLY A 530 -2.24 22.70 15.44
C GLY A 530 -2.63 22.13 14.08
N MET A 531 -1.71 22.12 13.11
CA MET A 531 -1.91 21.48 11.80
C MET A 531 -1.81 19.95 11.88
N THR A 532 -2.66 19.29 11.12
CA THR A 532 -2.66 17.84 10.89
C THR A 532 -2.71 17.59 9.39
N MET A 533 -2.38 16.37 8.95
CA MET A 533 -2.46 16.00 7.53
C MET A 533 -3.86 16.26 6.95
N GLU A 534 -4.91 15.91 7.70
CA GLU A 534 -6.30 16.16 7.34
C GLU A 534 -6.59 17.65 7.11
N LYS A 535 -6.11 18.53 8.00
CA LYS A 535 -6.26 19.99 7.86
C LYS A 535 -5.48 20.56 6.68
N ILE A 536 -4.27 20.03 6.42
CA ILE A 536 -3.47 20.43 5.25
C ILE A 536 -4.24 20.08 3.97
N VAL A 537 -4.78 18.86 3.89
CA VAL A 537 -5.59 18.41 2.75
C VAL A 537 -6.88 19.23 2.61
N GLU A 538 -7.50 19.64 3.71
CA GLU A 538 -8.68 20.51 3.68
C GLU A 538 -8.35 21.92 3.16
N GLU A 539 -7.21 22.49 3.58
CA GLU A 539 -6.73 23.79 3.10
C GLU A 539 -6.33 23.73 1.63
N LEU A 540 -5.62 22.67 1.21
CA LEU A 540 -5.28 22.39 -0.18
C LEU A 540 -6.54 22.25 -1.05
N ASP A 541 -7.52 21.48 -0.60
CA ASP A 541 -8.75 21.28 -1.37
C ASP A 541 -9.55 22.58 -1.53
N LYS A 542 -9.51 23.47 -0.53
CA LYS A 542 -10.15 24.79 -0.60
C LYS A 542 -9.39 25.77 -1.49
N ALA A 543 -8.05 25.78 -1.42
CA ALA A 543 -7.20 26.70 -2.16
C ALA A 543 -7.08 26.33 -3.65
N VAL A 544 -6.95 25.04 -3.95
CA VAL A 544 -6.67 24.53 -5.30
C VAL A 544 -7.99 24.17 -5.98
N ARG A 545 -8.73 25.15 -6.46
CA ARG A 545 -10.00 24.92 -7.17
C ARG A 545 -10.05 25.66 -8.49
N LEU A 546 -10.38 24.92 -9.55
CA LEU A 546 -10.65 25.46 -10.88
C LEU A 546 -12.05 25.01 -11.35
N PRO A 547 -12.77 25.83 -12.13
CA PRO A 547 -14.05 25.42 -12.70
C PRO A 547 -13.92 24.15 -13.56
N GLY A 548 -14.82 23.19 -13.37
CA GLY A 548 -14.83 21.94 -14.13
C GLY A 548 -13.77 20.91 -13.71
N LEU A 549 -13.05 21.16 -12.60
CA LEU A 549 -12.02 20.27 -12.08
C LEU A 549 -12.45 19.63 -10.75
N ALA A 550 -12.61 18.31 -10.73
CA ALA A 550 -12.92 17.56 -9.52
C ALA A 550 -11.63 17.09 -8.84
N ASN A 551 -11.32 17.67 -7.68
CA ASN A 551 -10.12 17.35 -6.92
C ASN A 551 -10.16 15.94 -6.31
N LEU A 552 -8.98 15.33 -6.19
CA LEU A 552 -8.74 14.08 -5.47
C LEU A 552 -7.33 14.12 -4.86
N TRP A 553 -7.22 13.77 -3.59
CA TRP A 553 -5.99 13.87 -2.80
C TRP A 553 -5.72 12.53 -2.14
N VAL A 554 -4.60 11.88 -2.46
CA VAL A 554 -4.31 10.52 -1.99
C VAL A 554 -2.82 10.32 -1.70
N PRO A 555 -2.43 9.46 -0.75
CA PRO A 555 -1.03 9.10 -0.55
C PRO A 555 -0.45 8.35 -1.77
N PRO A 556 0.81 8.62 -2.19
CA PRO A 556 1.39 8.04 -3.41
C PRO A 556 1.43 6.50 -3.45
N ILE A 557 1.97 5.84 -2.41
CA ILE A 557 2.09 4.37 -2.37
C ILE A 557 0.70 3.76 -2.30
N ARG A 558 -0.19 4.32 -1.47
CA ARG A 558 -1.57 3.84 -1.36
C ARG A 558 -2.29 3.87 -2.71
N ASN A 559 -2.23 5.00 -3.41
CA ASN A 559 -2.89 5.14 -4.70
C ASN A 559 -2.38 4.14 -5.74
N ARG A 560 -1.06 3.99 -5.87
CA ARG A 560 -0.48 3.04 -6.84
C ARG A 560 -0.87 1.59 -6.53
N ILE A 561 -1.04 1.24 -5.26
CA ILE A 561 -1.56 -0.08 -4.87
C ILE A 561 -3.05 -0.22 -5.22
N ASP A 562 -3.88 0.77 -4.92
CA ASP A 562 -5.32 0.72 -5.18
C ASP A 562 -5.64 0.62 -6.68
N MET A 563 -4.92 1.39 -7.50
CA MET A 563 -4.97 1.32 -8.97
C MET A 563 -4.49 -0.04 -9.49
N LEU A 564 -3.43 -0.61 -8.93
CA LEU A 564 -2.94 -1.94 -9.33
C LEU A 564 -3.93 -3.05 -8.94
N SER A 565 -4.59 -2.93 -7.79
CA SER A 565 -5.50 -3.94 -7.25
C SER A 565 -6.87 -3.92 -7.93
N THR A 566 -7.42 -2.73 -8.22
CA THR A 566 -8.81 -2.58 -8.66
C THR A 566 -8.98 -1.72 -9.92
N GLY A 567 -7.94 -0.99 -10.33
CA GLY A 567 -7.98 0.04 -11.37
C GLY A 567 -8.42 1.42 -10.87
N ILE A 568 -9.14 1.48 -9.75
CA ILE A 568 -9.73 2.72 -9.23
C ILE A 568 -8.69 3.51 -8.43
N LYS A 569 -8.60 4.83 -8.70
CA LYS A 569 -7.69 5.76 -8.02
C LYS A 569 -8.26 6.40 -6.74
N SER A 570 -9.58 6.35 -6.55
CA SER A 570 -10.28 6.79 -5.35
C SER A 570 -10.57 5.62 -4.40
N PRO A 571 -10.72 5.84 -3.07
CA PRO A 571 -11.04 4.77 -2.12
C PRO A 571 -12.37 4.07 -2.45
N ILE A 572 -13.37 4.82 -2.90
CA ILE A 572 -14.67 4.31 -3.35
C ILE A 572 -14.72 4.45 -4.87
N GLY A 573 -15.04 3.35 -5.55
CA GLY A 573 -15.26 3.33 -7.00
C GLY A 573 -16.55 2.63 -7.36
N ILE A 574 -17.23 3.12 -8.39
CA ILE A 574 -18.36 2.43 -9.00
C ILE A 574 -18.00 2.12 -10.45
N LYS A 575 -18.17 0.86 -10.86
CA LYS A 575 -17.91 0.41 -12.24
C LYS A 575 -19.24 0.15 -12.92
N VAL A 576 -19.49 0.86 -14.02
CA VAL A 576 -20.67 0.66 -14.87
C VAL A 576 -20.20 -0.04 -16.14
N SER A 577 -20.62 -1.29 -16.34
CA SER A 577 -20.16 -2.12 -17.45
C SER A 577 -21.31 -2.56 -18.34
N GLY A 578 -21.08 -2.66 -19.64
CA GLY A 578 -22.12 -2.98 -20.62
C GLY A 578 -21.54 -3.32 -21.98
N THR A 579 -22.39 -3.36 -23.01
CA THR A 579 -21.98 -3.55 -24.41
C THR A 579 -22.20 -2.31 -25.27
N ASN A 580 -23.08 -1.40 -24.85
CA ASN A 580 -23.36 -0.13 -25.52
C ASN A 580 -22.77 1.03 -24.71
N LEU A 581 -21.85 1.79 -25.30
CA LEU A 581 -21.15 2.89 -24.65
C LEU A 581 -22.11 4.00 -24.20
N ALA A 582 -23.13 4.32 -25.00
CA ALA A 582 -24.08 5.38 -24.68
C ALA A 582 -24.97 5.01 -23.47
N ASP A 583 -25.35 3.73 -23.35
CA ASP A 583 -26.14 3.25 -22.21
C ASP A 583 -25.34 3.22 -20.91
N ILE A 584 -24.05 2.90 -21.00
CA ILE A 584 -23.10 2.95 -19.88
C ILE A 584 -22.93 4.39 -19.40
N ASP A 585 -22.63 5.33 -20.32
CA ASP A 585 -22.41 6.73 -19.96
C ASP A 585 -23.66 7.40 -19.36
N GLU A 586 -24.85 7.14 -19.91
CA GLU A 586 -26.10 7.67 -19.35
C GLU A 586 -26.35 7.13 -17.93
N SER A 587 -26.09 5.84 -17.71
CA SER A 587 -26.23 5.22 -16.39
C SER A 587 -25.19 5.79 -15.41
N ALA A 588 -23.95 5.97 -15.85
CA ALA A 588 -22.87 6.54 -15.03
C ALA A 588 -23.16 8.00 -14.65
N GLU A 589 -23.75 8.80 -15.54
CA GLU A 589 -24.16 10.18 -15.27
C GLU A 589 -25.26 10.27 -14.21
N GLN A 590 -26.28 9.40 -14.32
CA GLN A 590 -27.34 9.34 -13.32
C GLN A 590 -26.80 8.93 -11.94
N ILE A 591 -25.88 7.95 -11.92
CA ILE A 591 -25.21 7.52 -10.68
C ILE A 591 -24.33 8.64 -10.12
N GLU A 592 -23.59 9.37 -10.96
CA GLU A 592 -22.79 10.53 -10.55
C GLU A 592 -23.67 11.60 -9.86
N ALA A 593 -24.80 11.95 -10.47
CA ALA A 593 -25.73 12.93 -9.92
C ALA A 593 -26.30 12.50 -8.56
N VAL A 594 -26.69 11.23 -8.43
CA VAL A 594 -27.19 10.65 -7.16
C VAL A 594 -26.09 10.57 -6.11
N ALA A 595 -24.87 10.17 -6.48
CA ALA A 595 -23.75 10.04 -5.55
C ALA A 595 -23.42 11.37 -4.86
N ARG A 596 -23.50 12.50 -5.57
CA ARG A 596 -23.29 13.85 -4.99
C ARG A 596 -24.30 14.23 -3.91
N THR A 597 -25.48 13.59 -3.88
CA THR A 597 -26.51 13.86 -2.85
C THR A 597 -26.27 13.10 -1.55
N VAL A 598 -25.38 12.10 -1.56
CA VAL A 598 -25.14 11.24 -0.40
C VAL A 598 -24.31 11.98 0.65
N PRO A 599 -24.75 12.03 1.93
CA PRO A 599 -23.98 12.66 2.99
C PRO A 599 -22.60 12.02 3.17
N GLY A 600 -21.55 12.83 3.15
CA GLY A 600 -20.15 12.41 3.27
C GLY A 600 -19.39 12.35 1.95
N VAL A 601 -20.06 12.43 0.80
CA VAL A 601 -19.40 12.53 -0.52
C VAL A 601 -18.93 13.98 -0.74
N THR A 602 -17.62 14.17 -0.96
CA THR A 602 -17.02 15.48 -1.25
C THR A 602 -16.99 15.76 -2.74
N SER A 603 -16.63 14.77 -3.54
CA SER A 603 -16.64 14.84 -5.00
C SER A 603 -17.03 13.50 -5.61
N ALA A 604 -17.77 13.55 -6.71
CA ALA A 604 -18.07 12.37 -7.53
C ALA A 604 -18.04 12.78 -9.00
N LEU A 605 -17.22 12.06 -9.78
CA LEU A 605 -17.09 12.28 -11.23
C LEU A 605 -17.01 10.94 -11.96
N ALA A 606 -17.90 10.75 -12.93
CA ALA A 606 -17.82 9.64 -13.87
C ALA A 606 -16.91 9.99 -15.05
N GLU A 607 -15.97 9.11 -15.37
CA GLU A 607 -15.27 9.21 -16.65
C GLU A 607 -16.24 8.96 -17.79
N ARG A 608 -16.19 9.81 -18.82
CA ARG A 608 -17.05 9.68 -19.99
C ARG A 608 -16.36 8.84 -21.05
N LEU A 609 -16.98 7.73 -21.45
CA LEU A 609 -16.51 6.90 -22.56
C LEU A 609 -16.68 7.63 -23.89
N VAL A 610 -17.77 8.39 -24.03
CA VAL A 610 -18.10 9.25 -25.16
C VAL A 610 -17.93 10.71 -24.74
N GLY A 611 -17.14 11.45 -25.51
CA GLY A 611 -16.72 12.82 -25.16
C GLY A 611 -15.48 13.29 -25.92
N GLY A 612 -14.80 12.36 -26.60
CA GLY A 612 -13.75 12.68 -27.56
C GLY A 612 -14.30 13.51 -28.70
N ARG A 613 -13.56 14.56 -29.08
CA ARG A 613 -13.89 15.43 -30.20
C ARG A 613 -13.11 14.97 -31.43
N TYR A 614 -13.83 14.65 -32.50
CA TYR A 614 -13.25 14.15 -33.74
C TYR A 614 -13.50 15.10 -34.90
N LEU A 615 -12.54 15.12 -35.81
CA LEU A 615 -12.71 15.65 -37.14
C LEU A 615 -12.65 14.49 -38.14
N ASN A 616 -13.81 14.06 -38.61
CA ASN A 616 -13.92 12.97 -39.58
C ASN A 616 -13.67 13.49 -40.98
N ILE A 617 -12.78 12.81 -41.70
CA ILE A 617 -12.51 13.01 -43.12
C ILE A 617 -13.10 11.81 -43.87
N ASP A 618 -14.38 11.94 -44.24
CA ASP A 618 -15.13 10.89 -44.93
C ASP A 618 -14.75 10.89 -46.41
N ILE A 619 -13.78 10.06 -46.79
CA ILE A 619 -13.26 10.00 -48.18
C ILE A 619 -14.33 9.47 -49.13
N ASN A 620 -14.64 10.26 -50.15
CA ASN A 620 -15.57 9.86 -51.21
C ASN A 620 -14.79 9.16 -52.33
N ARG A 621 -14.94 7.84 -52.41
CA ARG A 621 -14.25 6.97 -53.37
C ARG A 621 -14.54 7.38 -54.83
N GLU A 622 -15.76 7.77 -55.15
CA GLU A 622 -16.15 8.15 -56.51
C GLU A 622 -15.52 9.48 -56.92
N GLN A 623 -15.45 10.44 -56.01
CA GLN A 623 -14.80 11.72 -56.27
C GLN A 623 -13.28 11.57 -56.37
N ALA A 624 -12.64 10.83 -55.46
CA ALA A 624 -11.21 10.54 -55.52
C ALA A 624 -10.81 9.83 -56.82
N ALA A 625 -11.62 8.87 -57.28
CA ALA A 625 -11.38 8.14 -58.53
C ALA A 625 -11.37 9.04 -59.77
N ARG A 626 -12.12 10.15 -59.79
CA ARG A 626 -12.11 11.13 -60.91
C ARG A 626 -10.73 11.76 -61.12
N TYR A 627 -9.93 11.83 -60.07
CA TYR A 627 -8.58 12.38 -60.08
C TYR A 627 -7.49 11.29 -60.08
N GLY A 628 -7.88 10.02 -60.29
CA GLY A 628 -6.97 8.89 -60.29
C GLY A 628 -6.38 8.57 -58.92
N MET A 629 -7.05 8.98 -57.83
CA MET A 629 -6.57 8.77 -56.45
C MET A 629 -7.28 7.60 -55.79
N SER A 630 -6.50 6.74 -55.14
CA SER A 630 -7.00 5.71 -54.22
C SER A 630 -7.29 6.31 -52.83
N VAL A 631 -7.94 5.53 -51.97
CA VAL A 631 -8.14 5.90 -50.56
C VAL A 631 -6.79 6.10 -49.86
N GLY A 632 -5.79 5.26 -50.15
CA GLY A 632 -4.45 5.37 -49.57
C GLY A 632 -3.76 6.68 -49.96
N ASP A 633 -3.94 7.13 -51.21
CA ASP A 633 -3.37 8.40 -51.68
C ASP A 633 -3.95 9.60 -50.95
N VAL A 634 -5.27 9.61 -50.72
CA VAL A 634 -5.92 10.68 -49.93
C VAL A 634 -5.50 10.59 -48.46
N GLN A 635 -5.41 9.39 -47.89
CA GLN A 635 -5.00 9.17 -46.50
C GLN A 635 -3.56 9.63 -46.22
N LEU A 636 -2.67 9.64 -47.21
CA LEU A 636 -1.31 10.17 -47.06
C LEU A 636 -1.31 11.66 -46.67
N PHE A 637 -2.21 12.46 -47.24
CA PHE A 637 -2.37 13.87 -46.86
C PHE A 637 -2.91 13.98 -45.42
N VAL A 638 -3.75 13.05 -44.98
CA VAL A 638 -4.26 13.03 -43.61
C VAL A 638 -3.15 12.70 -42.61
N SER A 639 -2.39 11.62 -42.83
CA SER A 639 -1.36 11.18 -41.89
C SER A 639 -0.15 12.11 -41.87
N SER A 640 0.34 12.55 -43.04
CA SER A 640 1.55 13.37 -43.15
C SER A 640 1.22 14.86 -43.16
N ALA A 641 0.52 15.36 -44.18
CA ALA A 641 0.31 16.80 -44.34
C ALA A 641 -0.44 17.44 -43.15
N ILE A 642 -1.48 16.78 -42.62
CA ILE A 642 -2.22 17.24 -41.43
C ILE A 642 -1.57 16.73 -40.15
N GLY A 643 -1.42 15.40 -40.03
CA GLY A 643 -1.03 14.73 -38.80
C GLY A 643 0.41 14.98 -38.36
N GLY A 644 1.35 15.10 -39.29
CA GLY A 644 2.78 15.11 -38.98
C GLY A 644 3.31 13.73 -38.60
N ALA A 645 2.84 12.67 -39.28
CA ALA A 645 3.34 11.33 -39.04
C ALA A 645 4.86 11.26 -39.21
N MET A 646 5.50 10.52 -38.30
CA MET A 646 6.92 10.20 -38.38
C MET A 646 7.20 9.37 -39.63
N VAL A 647 8.26 9.72 -40.35
CA VAL A 647 8.67 9.08 -41.60
C VAL A 647 10.04 8.39 -41.48
N GLY A 648 10.88 8.85 -40.55
CA GLY A 648 12.18 8.23 -40.26
C GLY A 648 12.80 8.81 -39.00
N GLU A 649 14.06 8.44 -38.74
CA GLU A 649 14.81 8.93 -37.57
C GLU A 649 16.25 9.31 -37.98
N THR A 650 16.79 10.40 -37.44
CA THR A 650 18.23 10.70 -37.60
C THR A 650 19.06 9.80 -36.68
N VAL A 651 20.28 9.51 -37.11
CA VAL A 651 21.25 8.67 -36.38
C VAL A 651 22.40 9.55 -35.90
N GLU A 652 22.34 9.98 -34.63
CA GLU A 652 23.30 10.91 -34.02
C GLU A 652 24.11 10.20 -32.92
N GLY A 653 24.99 9.29 -33.33
CA GLY A 653 25.69 8.40 -32.40
C GLY A 653 24.72 7.41 -31.74
N VAL A 654 24.61 7.46 -30.42
CA VAL A 654 23.60 6.67 -29.66
C VAL A 654 22.22 7.29 -29.76
N GLU A 655 22.12 8.58 -30.08
CA GLU A 655 20.88 9.33 -30.10
C GLU A 655 20.08 9.04 -31.38
N ARG A 656 18.76 9.08 -31.24
CA ARG A 656 17.80 8.94 -32.33
C ARG A 656 16.74 10.01 -32.20
N TYR A 657 16.48 10.76 -33.27
CA TYR A 657 15.47 11.81 -33.27
C TYR A 657 14.49 11.64 -34.42
N PRO A 658 13.18 11.84 -34.19
CA PRO A 658 12.16 11.67 -35.21
C PRO A 658 12.30 12.71 -36.33
N ILE A 659 11.96 12.26 -37.54
CA ILE A 659 11.79 13.08 -38.73
C ILE A 659 10.32 12.99 -39.11
N ASN A 660 9.67 14.13 -39.38
CA ASN A 660 8.30 14.16 -39.89
C ASN A 660 8.16 15.02 -41.15
N ILE A 661 7.07 14.79 -41.88
CA ILE A 661 6.64 15.64 -43.00
C ILE A 661 5.29 16.24 -42.63
N ARG A 662 5.14 17.56 -42.78
CA ARG A 662 3.89 18.24 -42.44
C ARG A 662 3.69 19.52 -43.24
N TYR A 663 2.45 19.96 -43.40
CA TYR A 663 2.17 21.31 -43.92
C TYR A 663 2.29 22.38 -42.83
N PRO A 664 2.51 23.66 -43.21
CA PRO A 664 2.39 24.79 -42.30
C PRO A 664 1.05 24.77 -41.57
N GLN A 665 1.08 25.19 -40.30
CA GLN A 665 -0.09 25.12 -39.42
C GLN A 665 -1.32 25.86 -39.99
N SER A 666 -1.13 26.97 -40.69
CA SER A 666 -2.20 27.77 -41.31
C SER A 666 -3.13 26.99 -42.26
N TYR A 667 -2.64 25.90 -42.88
CA TYR A 667 -3.45 25.06 -43.77
C TYR A 667 -4.31 24.03 -43.03
N ARG A 668 -4.15 23.92 -41.71
CA ARG A 668 -4.75 22.85 -40.88
C ARG A 668 -5.26 23.35 -39.53
N ASP A 669 -5.49 24.65 -39.39
CA ASP A 669 -5.95 25.27 -38.14
C ASP A 669 -7.44 25.03 -37.85
N SER A 670 -8.26 24.80 -38.88
CA SER A 670 -9.71 24.65 -38.73
C SER A 670 -10.31 23.65 -39.71
N PRO A 671 -11.55 23.16 -39.46
CA PRO A 671 -12.28 22.34 -40.41
C PRO A 671 -12.39 22.99 -41.80
N GLU A 672 -12.56 24.31 -41.86
CA GLU A 672 -12.64 25.08 -43.11
C GLU A 672 -11.30 25.09 -43.84
N ALA A 673 -10.20 25.29 -43.12
CA ALA A 673 -8.85 25.19 -43.68
C ALA A 673 -8.59 23.79 -44.26
N LEU A 674 -9.07 22.76 -43.56
CA LEU A 674 -8.93 21.38 -44.02
C LEU A 674 -9.78 21.07 -45.24
N ARG A 675 -10.98 21.65 -45.40
CA ARG A 675 -11.74 21.54 -46.66
C ARG A 675 -11.00 22.20 -47.83
N GLN A 676 -10.23 23.24 -47.57
CA GLN A 676 -9.42 23.96 -48.55
C GLN A 676 -7.97 23.44 -48.64
N LEU A 677 -7.65 22.33 -47.96
CA LEU A 677 -6.29 21.78 -47.92
C LEU A 677 -5.84 21.44 -49.35
N PRO A 678 -4.76 22.07 -49.87
CA PRO A 678 -4.34 21.83 -51.24
C PRO A 678 -3.76 20.44 -51.43
N ILE A 679 -4.19 19.78 -52.50
CA ILE A 679 -3.73 18.45 -52.91
C ILE A 679 -3.25 18.53 -54.35
N LEU A 680 -2.01 18.09 -54.59
CA LEU A 680 -1.50 17.82 -55.93
C LEU A 680 -1.71 16.34 -56.26
N THR A 681 -2.55 16.08 -57.26
CA THR A 681 -2.92 14.71 -57.66
C THR A 681 -1.78 14.03 -58.43
N PRO A 682 -1.81 12.69 -58.61
CA PRO A 682 -0.86 11.98 -59.48
C PRO A 682 -0.82 12.53 -60.92
N LEU A 683 -1.98 12.99 -61.42
CA LEU A 683 -2.15 13.64 -62.73
C LEU A 683 -1.73 15.11 -62.75
N LYS A 684 -1.10 15.60 -61.66
CA LYS A 684 -0.65 16.99 -61.46
C LYS A 684 -1.78 18.02 -61.47
N GLN A 685 -3.01 17.60 -61.21
CA GLN A 685 -4.14 18.50 -61.03
C GLN A 685 -4.07 19.12 -59.62
N GLN A 686 -4.52 20.35 -59.50
CA GLN A 686 -4.62 21.05 -58.23
C GLN A 686 -6.07 20.97 -57.76
N ILE A 687 -6.29 20.30 -56.64
CA ILE A 687 -7.61 20.16 -56.03
C ILE A 687 -7.51 20.51 -54.54
N VAL A 688 -8.65 20.58 -53.87
CA VAL A 688 -8.71 20.67 -52.41
C VAL A 688 -9.22 19.38 -51.80
N LEU A 689 -8.93 19.12 -50.52
CA LEU A 689 -9.44 17.94 -49.83
C LEU A 689 -10.97 17.86 -49.86
N GLY A 690 -11.67 19.01 -49.85
CA GLY A 690 -13.12 19.09 -50.00
C GLY A 690 -13.67 18.55 -51.32
N ASP A 691 -12.84 18.43 -52.37
CA ASP A 691 -13.25 17.86 -53.66
C ASP A 691 -13.36 16.34 -53.62
N VAL A 692 -12.67 15.69 -52.67
CA VAL A 692 -12.53 14.22 -52.58
C VAL A 692 -12.96 13.64 -51.23
N ALA A 693 -13.24 14.47 -50.23
CA ALA A 693 -13.65 14.05 -48.90
C ALA A 693 -14.55 15.07 -48.21
N GLN A 694 -15.46 14.59 -47.37
CA GLN A 694 -16.30 15.43 -46.53
C GLN A 694 -15.70 15.57 -45.12
N VAL A 695 -15.42 16.81 -44.71
CA VAL A 695 -14.88 17.11 -43.38
C VAL A 695 -15.99 17.49 -42.40
N LYS A 696 -16.21 16.66 -41.38
CA LYS A 696 -17.25 16.84 -40.34
C LYS A 696 -16.66 16.83 -38.93
N VAL A 697 -17.18 17.69 -38.06
CA VAL A 697 -16.93 17.60 -36.62
C VAL A 697 -17.95 16.67 -36.00
N VAL A 698 -17.49 15.65 -35.29
CA VAL A 698 -18.35 14.69 -34.59
C VAL A 698 -17.83 14.43 -33.19
N THR A 699 -18.71 13.96 -32.30
CA THR A 699 -18.31 13.46 -30.99
C THR A 699 -18.21 11.93 -31.05
N GLY A 700 -17.24 11.36 -30.36
CA GLY A 700 -17.00 9.92 -30.32
C GLY A 700 -16.30 9.48 -29.04
N PRO A 701 -15.81 8.24 -28.99
CA PRO A 701 -15.11 7.72 -27.82
C PRO A 701 -13.85 8.52 -27.48
N SER A 702 -13.61 8.88 -26.22
CA SER A 702 -12.35 9.54 -25.81
C SER A 702 -11.23 8.52 -25.59
N MET A 703 -11.51 7.52 -24.77
CA MET A 703 -10.65 6.39 -24.45
C MET A 703 -11.55 5.19 -24.16
N LEU A 704 -11.31 4.07 -24.85
CA LEU A 704 -12.07 2.85 -24.61
C LEU A 704 -11.45 2.05 -23.47
N LYS A 705 -12.00 2.21 -22.26
CA LYS A 705 -11.66 1.37 -21.11
C LYS A 705 -12.43 0.06 -21.18
N THR A 706 -11.70 -1.04 -21.01
CA THR A 706 -12.28 -2.39 -20.99
C THR A 706 -11.73 -3.17 -19.80
N GLU A 707 -12.61 -3.95 -19.17
CA GLU A 707 -12.27 -4.88 -18.10
C GLU A 707 -12.88 -6.23 -18.44
N ASN A 708 -12.06 -7.28 -18.48
CA ASN A 708 -12.48 -8.63 -18.92
C ASN A 708 -13.20 -8.62 -20.28
N ALA A 709 -12.64 -7.86 -21.24
CA ALA A 709 -13.18 -7.67 -22.60
C ALA A 709 -14.56 -6.98 -22.70
N ARG A 710 -15.04 -6.35 -21.61
CA ARG A 710 -16.28 -5.56 -21.61
C ARG A 710 -15.98 -4.07 -21.43
N PRO A 711 -16.59 -3.17 -22.21
CA PRO A 711 -16.52 -1.73 -21.94
C PRO A 711 -17.02 -1.37 -20.55
N THR A 712 -16.32 -0.44 -19.90
CA THR A 712 -16.65 0.00 -18.54
C THR A 712 -16.34 1.49 -18.34
N SER A 713 -17.23 2.19 -17.64
CA SER A 713 -17.00 3.54 -17.12
C SER A 713 -16.79 3.47 -15.61
N TRP A 714 -15.80 4.20 -15.12
CA TRP A 714 -15.48 4.27 -13.70
C TRP A 714 -15.92 5.62 -13.13
N ILE A 715 -16.58 5.55 -11.98
CA ILE A 715 -17.01 6.71 -11.21
C ILE A 715 -16.10 6.80 -9.99
N TYR A 716 -15.33 7.87 -9.93
CA TYR A 716 -14.45 8.15 -8.79
C TYR A 716 -15.22 8.95 -7.77
N ILE A 717 -15.30 8.41 -6.55
CA ILE A 717 -15.99 9.04 -5.42
C ILE A 717 -14.97 9.29 -4.33
N ASP A 718 -14.80 10.56 -3.99
CA ASP A 718 -14.11 10.97 -2.77
C ASP A 718 -15.16 11.21 -1.68
N ALA A 719 -14.90 10.66 -0.50
CA ALA A 719 -15.77 10.81 0.65
C ALA A 719 -14.92 11.08 1.88
N ARG A 720 -15.34 12.08 2.67
CA ARG A 720 -14.66 12.53 3.88
C ARG A 720 -15.68 12.72 5.00
N ASP A 721 -15.20 12.82 6.23
CA ASP A 721 -16.02 12.99 7.44
C ASP A 721 -16.92 11.81 7.85
N ARG A 722 -17.06 10.79 6.99
CA ARG A 722 -17.77 9.53 7.29
C ARG A 722 -16.94 8.33 6.90
N ASP A 723 -17.25 7.19 7.51
CA ASP A 723 -16.59 5.93 7.22
C ASP A 723 -17.01 5.36 5.85
N MET A 724 -16.08 4.64 5.23
CA MET A 724 -16.24 4.13 3.87
C MET A 724 -17.45 3.20 3.74
N VAL A 725 -17.65 2.29 4.70
CA VAL A 725 -18.72 1.28 4.63
C VAL A 725 -20.11 1.92 4.67
N SER A 726 -20.32 2.88 5.58
CA SER A 726 -21.58 3.64 5.65
C SER A 726 -21.87 4.37 4.34
N VAL A 727 -20.88 5.06 3.77
CA VAL A 727 -21.05 5.79 2.51
C VAL A 727 -21.39 4.85 1.36
N VAL A 728 -20.73 3.69 1.24
CA VAL A 728 -21.05 2.72 0.18
C VAL A 728 -22.45 2.14 0.35
N HIS A 729 -22.91 1.86 1.57
CA HIS A 729 -24.28 1.39 1.80
C HIS A 729 -25.33 2.44 1.45
N ASP A 730 -25.10 3.70 1.82
CA ASP A 730 -25.98 4.82 1.45
C ASP A 730 -26.01 5.01 -0.08
N LEU A 731 -24.86 4.88 -0.76
CA LEU A 731 -24.76 4.89 -2.22
C LEU A 731 -25.53 3.72 -2.85
N GLN A 732 -25.38 2.51 -2.33
CA GLN A 732 -26.12 1.33 -2.81
C GLN A 732 -27.63 1.54 -2.76
N GLN A 733 -28.12 2.07 -1.64
CA GLN A 733 -29.53 2.35 -1.45
C GLN A 733 -30.01 3.49 -2.36
N ALA A 734 -29.26 4.60 -2.43
CA ALA A 734 -29.61 5.75 -3.24
C ALA A 734 -29.62 5.40 -4.74
N ILE A 735 -28.65 4.62 -5.22
CA ILE A 735 -28.58 4.17 -6.62
C ILE A 735 -29.71 3.20 -6.93
N ALA A 736 -29.99 2.23 -6.06
CA ALA A 736 -31.07 1.27 -6.27
C ALA A 736 -32.46 1.92 -6.33
N GLN A 737 -32.66 3.04 -5.62
CA GLN A 737 -33.92 3.78 -5.61
C GLN A 737 -34.00 4.85 -6.71
N GLY A 738 -32.88 5.54 -6.98
CA GLY A 738 -32.81 6.71 -7.85
C GLY A 738 -32.47 6.42 -9.32
N VAL A 739 -31.90 5.25 -9.63
CA VAL A 739 -31.40 4.92 -10.98
C VAL A 739 -32.05 3.64 -11.50
N LYS A 740 -32.70 3.72 -12.66
CA LYS A 740 -33.25 2.55 -13.36
C LYS A 740 -32.22 2.03 -14.36
N LEU A 741 -31.64 0.86 -14.07
CA LEU A 741 -30.64 0.25 -14.95
C LEU A 741 -31.25 -0.21 -16.28
N LYS A 742 -30.56 0.10 -17.39
CA LYS A 742 -30.90 -0.38 -18.72
C LYS A 742 -30.51 -1.85 -18.91
N PRO A 743 -31.22 -2.61 -19.76
CA PRO A 743 -30.83 -3.99 -20.09
C PRO A 743 -29.39 -4.07 -20.61
N GLY A 744 -28.65 -5.10 -20.19
CA GLY A 744 -27.25 -5.29 -20.60
C GLY A 744 -26.23 -4.41 -19.87
N THR A 745 -26.66 -3.56 -18.94
CA THR A 745 -25.79 -2.75 -18.07
C THR A 745 -25.75 -3.33 -16.67
N SER A 746 -24.56 -3.38 -16.07
CA SER A 746 -24.33 -3.85 -14.70
C SER A 746 -23.53 -2.82 -13.91
N VAL A 747 -23.90 -2.64 -12.64
CA VAL A 747 -23.19 -1.77 -11.70
C VAL A 747 -22.50 -2.64 -10.65
N SER A 748 -21.21 -2.42 -10.42
CA SER A 748 -20.48 -3.01 -9.31
C SER A 748 -19.74 -1.95 -8.50
N TYR A 749 -19.52 -2.24 -7.22
CA TYR A 749 -18.80 -1.39 -6.29
C TYR A 749 -17.39 -1.95 -6.14
N SER A 750 -16.38 -1.12 -6.38
CA SER A 750 -14.97 -1.50 -6.38
C SER A 750 -14.14 -0.48 -5.59
N GLY A 751 -12.82 -0.53 -5.72
CA GLY A 751 -11.89 0.19 -4.84
C GLY A 751 -11.66 -0.58 -3.53
N GLN A 752 -11.44 0.14 -2.45
CA GLN A 752 -11.11 -0.46 -1.16
C GLN A 752 -12.28 -1.24 -0.54
N PHE A 753 -13.52 -0.92 -0.93
CA PHE A 753 -14.70 -1.64 -0.47
C PHE A 753 -14.71 -3.11 -0.91
N GLU A 754 -14.30 -3.41 -2.15
CA GLU A 754 -14.20 -4.78 -2.66
C GLU A 754 -13.18 -5.62 -1.87
N LEU A 755 -12.04 -5.00 -1.52
CA LEU A 755 -11.02 -5.61 -0.68
C LEU A 755 -11.54 -5.86 0.75
N LEU A 756 -12.30 -4.91 1.30
CA LEU A 756 -12.94 -5.05 2.61
C LEU A 756 -13.98 -6.17 2.62
N GLU A 757 -14.80 -6.30 1.59
CA GLU A 757 -15.82 -7.34 1.52
C GLU A 757 -15.17 -8.73 1.47
N ARG A 758 -14.13 -8.90 0.63
CA ARG A 758 -13.33 -10.13 0.58
C ARG A 758 -12.70 -10.45 1.93
N ALA A 759 -12.05 -9.47 2.56
CA ALA A 759 -11.43 -9.65 3.86
C ALA A 759 -12.46 -10.03 4.94
N ASN A 760 -13.63 -9.40 4.95
CA ASN A 760 -14.71 -9.69 5.90
C ASN A 760 -15.28 -11.11 5.73
N GLN A 761 -15.44 -11.60 4.49
CA GLN A 761 -15.86 -12.98 4.25
C GLN A 761 -14.85 -13.97 4.82
N LYS A 762 -13.54 -13.72 4.64
CA LYS A 762 -12.47 -14.54 5.23
C LYS A 762 -12.44 -14.44 6.74
N LEU A 763 -12.56 -13.24 7.33
CA LEU A 763 -12.59 -13.05 8.79
C LEU A 763 -13.77 -13.80 9.45
N LYS A 764 -14.95 -13.82 8.82
CA LYS A 764 -16.11 -14.60 9.30
C LYS A 764 -15.82 -16.10 9.35
N LEU A 765 -15.03 -16.61 8.41
CA LEU A 765 -14.58 -18.01 8.41
C LEU A 765 -13.42 -18.25 9.40
N MET A 766 -12.57 -17.25 9.57
CA MET A 766 -11.37 -17.30 10.40
C MET A 766 -11.69 -17.38 11.91
N VAL A 767 -12.73 -16.70 12.36
CA VAL A 767 -13.16 -16.72 13.78
C VAL A 767 -13.51 -18.15 14.25
N PRO A 768 -14.38 -18.92 13.56
CA PRO A 768 -14.63 -20.32 13.90
C PRO A 768 -13.37 -21.20 13.92
N MET A 769 -12.46 -21.03 12.95
CA MET A 769 -11.19 -21.77 12.93
C MET A 769 -10.36 -21.47 14.16
N THR A 770 -10.23 -20.19 14.52
CA THR A 770 -9.48 -19.73 15.69
C THR A 770 -10.07 -20.32 16.97
N LEU A 771 -11.38 -20.24 17.15
CA LEU A 771 -12.07 -20.80 18.32
C LEU A 771 -11.92 -22.33 18.40
N MET A 772 -11.96 -23.03 17.27
CA MET A 772 -11.77 -24.49 17.24
C MET A 772 -10.33 -24.89 17.60
N ILE A 773 -9.32 -24.18 17.07
CA ILE A 773 -7.91 -24.42 17.40
C ILE A 773 -7.67 -24.19 18.90
N ILE A 774 -8.17 -23.07 19.43
CA ILE A 774 -8.10 -22.76 20.86
C ILE A 774 -8.79 -23.89 21.65
N PHE A 775 -9.98 -24.33 21.23
CA PHE A 775 -10.73 -25.40 21.90
C PHE A 775 -9.94 -26.70 21.99
N VAL A 776 -9.35 -27.15 20.87
CA VAL A 776 -8.58 -28.39 20.80
C VAL A 776 -7.35 -28.31 21.71
N LEU A 777 -6.62 -27.19 21.70
CA LEU A 777 -5.44 -27.02 22.56
C LEU A 777 -5.81 -26.97 24.05
N LEU A 778 -6.89 -26.29 24.41
CA LEU A 778 -7.42 -26.29 25.78
C LEU A 778 -7.87 -27.69 26.21
N TYR A 779 -8.54 -28.43 25.31
CA TYR A 779 -8.94 -29.79 25.57
C TYR A 779 -7.72 -30.71 25.75
N LEU A 780 -6.65 -30.51 24.98
CA LEU A 780 -5.41 -31.26 25.14
C LEU A 780 -4.72 -30.98 26.48
N ALA A 781 -4.75 -29.72 26.93
CA ALA A 781 -4.17 -29.29 28.21
C ALA A 781 -4.93 -29.86 29.42
N PHE A 782 -6.26 -29.68 29.47
CA PHE A 782 -7.07 -29.99 30.66
C PHE A 782 -7.76 -31.35 30.61
N ARG A 783 -7.88 -31.95 29.41
CA ARG A 783 -8.59 -33.22 29.11
C ARG A 783 -10.04 -33.26 29.59
N ARG A 784 -10.66 -32.09 29.75
CA ARG A 784 -12.03 -31.93 30.26
C ARG A 784 -12.80 -30.95 29.40
N PHE A 785 -13.86 -31.43 28.75
CA PHE A 785 -14.70 -30.63 27.84
C PHE A 785 -15.25 -29.36 28.49
N GLY A 786 -15.82 -29.48 29.70
CA GLY A 786 -16.42 -28.32 30.38
C GLY A 786 -15.40 -27.26 30.82
N GLU A 787 -14.17 -27.68 31.15
CA GLU A 787 -13.08 -26.77 31.52
C GLU A 787 -12.58 -25.99 30.30
N ALA A 788 -12.41 -26.66 29.15
CA ALA A 788 -12.07 -26.00 27.89
C ALA A 788 -13.16 -25.02 27.43
N LEU A 789 -14.43 -25.40 27.54
CA LEU A 789 -15.57 -24.53 27.18
C LEU A 789 -15.63 -23.28 28.08
N LEU A 790 -15.33 -23.42 29.38
CA LEU A 790 -15.31 -22.29 30.32
C LEU A 790 -14.27 -21.24 29.91
N ILE A 791 -13.07 -21.66 29.50
CA ILE A 791 -12.01 -20.75 29.06
C ILE A 791 -12.42 -20.06 27.75
N ILE A 792 -12.98 -20.77 26.77
CA ILE A 792 -13.46 -20.14 25.54
C ILE A 792 -14.59 -19.16 25.79
N ALA A 793 -15.50 -19.47 26.71
CA ALA A 793 -16.58 -18.57 27.11
C ALA A 793 -16.06 -17.29 27.78
N SER A 794 -14.77 -17.21 28.13
CA SER A 794 -14.15 -15.99 28.64
C SER A 794 -13.71 -15.00 27.55
N VAL A 795 -13.47 -15.47 26.32
CA VAL A 795 -13.01 -14.64 25.19
C VAL A 795 -13.96 -13.49 24.83
N PRO A 796 -15.30 -13.66 24.82
CA PRO A 796 -16.22 -12.56 24.56
C PRO A 796 -16.03 -11.36 25.50
N PHE A 797 -15.63 -11.56 26.76
CA PHE A 797 -15.37 -10.46 27.70
C PHE A 797 -14.16 -9.62 27.29
N ALA A 798 -13.18 -10.22 26.62
CA ALA A 798 -12.06 -9.50 26.03
C ALA A 798 -12.53 -8.64 24.86
N LEU A 799 -13.35 -9.20 23.97
CA LEU A 799 -13.88 -8.48 22.80
C LEU A 799 -14.66 -7.22 23.20
N VAL A 800 -15.47 -7.30 24.26
CA VAL A 800 -16.23 -6.15 24.80
C VAL A 800 -15.29 -4.99 25.13
N GLY A 801 -14.20 -5.24 25.86
CA GLY A 801 -13.23 -4.21 26.23
C GLY A 801 -12.54 -3.60 25.03
N GLY A 802 -12.15 -4.42 24.05
CA GLY A 802 -11.54 -3.93 22.81
C GLY A 802 -12.47 -3.02 22.00
N ILE A 803 -13.75 -3.38 21.84
CA ILE A 803 -14.72 -2.59 21.08
C ILE A 803 -15.03 -1.25 21.79
N TRP A 804 -15.21 -1.26 23.11
CA TRP A 804 -15.38 -0.03 23.88
C TRP A 804 -14.19 0.91 23.75
N PHE A 805 -12.98 0.35 23.73
CA PHE A 805 -11.76 1.13 23.61
C PHE A 805 -11.59 1.73 22.20
N LEU A 806 -11.96 0.99 21.14
CA LEU A 806 -12.03 1.54 19.78
C LEU A 806 -13.00 2.72 19.70
N TYR A 807 -14.19 2.58 20.28
CA TYR A 807 -15.16 3.66 20.33
C TYR A 807 -14.63 4.90 21.07
N TRP A 808 -13.99 4.70 22.23
CA TRP A 808 -13.41 5.80 23.01
C TRP A 808 -12.28 6.54 22.25
N MET A 809 -11.46 5.79 21.50
CA MET A 809 -10.38 6.36 20.68
C MET A 809 -10.86 6.94 19.35
N GLY A 810 -12.14 6.79 19.01
CA GLY A 810 -12.68 7.21 17.71
C GLY A 810 -12.11 6.41 16.53
N PHE A 811 -11.73 5.15 16.75
CA PHE A 811 -11.21 4.27 15.70
C PHE A 811 -12.33 3.51 14.98
N HIS A 812 -12.11 3.21 13.70
CA HIS A 812 -13.01 2.41 12.87
C HIS A 812 -12.68 0.92 12.95
N LEU A 813 -13.67 0.08 12.63
CA LEU A 813 -13.46 -1.33 12.37
C LEU A 813 -12.76 -1.51 11.03
N SER A 814 -11.63 -2.21 11.05
CA SER A 814 -10.79 -2.51 9.89
C SER A 814 -10.11 -3.86 10.00
N VAL A 815 -9.47 -4.31 8.92
CA VAL A 815 -8.69 -5.57 8.95
C VAL A 815 -7.60 -5.51 10.03
N ALA A 816 -7.00 -4.32 10.26
CA ALA A 816 -6.03 -4.10 11.34
C ALA A 816 -6.63 -4.36 12.73
N THR A 817 -7.79 -3.78 13.04
CA THR A 817 -8.48 -4.05 14.32
C THR A 817 -8.90 -5.51 14.45
N GLY A 818 -9.35 -6.15 13.36
CA GLY A 818 -9.70 -7.56 13.31
C GLY A 818 -8.51 -8.45 13.71
N THR A 819 -7.33 -8.20 13.13
CA THR A 819 -6.08 -8.84 13.53
C THR A 819 -5.77 -8.65 15.01
N GLY A 820 -5.98 -7.44 15.55
CA GLY A 820 -5.86 -7.15 16.98
C GLY A 820 -6.81 -7.98 17.85
N PHE A 821 -8.07 -8.14 17.47
CA PHE A 821 -9.04 -8.98 18.19
C PHE A 821 -8.68 -10.47 18.16
N ILE A 822 -8.12 -10.96 17.05
CA ILE A 822 -7.64 -12.34 16.95
C ILE A 822 -6.44 -12.55 17.88
N ALA A 823 -5.49 -11.59 17.91
CA ALA A 823 -4.37 -11.64 18.85
C ALA A 823 -4.87 -11.65 20.29
N LEU A 824 -5.80 -10.75 20.62
CA LEU A 824 -6.43 -10.65 21.93
C LEU A 824 -7.12 -11.95 22.35
N ALA A 825 -7.82 -12.64 21.45
CA ALA A 825 -8.51 -13.88 21.76
C ALA A 825 -7.54 -14.96 22.27
N GLY A 826 -6.35 -15.05 21.67
CA GLY A 826 -5.30 -15.95 22.13
C GLY A 826 -4.78 -15.59 23.52
N VAL A 827 -4.54 -14.29 23.78
CA VAL A 827 -4.07 -13.81 25.09
C VAL A 827 -5.14 -13.97 26.18
N ALA A 828 -6.40 -13.70 25.87
CA ALA A 828 -7.50 -13.93 26.80
C ALA A 828 -7.66 -15.42 27.17
N ALA A 829 -7.46 -16.31 26.20
CA ALA A 829 -7.46 -17.75 26.43
C ALA A 829 -6.26 -18.19 27.30
N GLU A 830 -5.06 -17.66 27.05
CA GLU A 830 -3.86 -17.87 27.88
C GLU A 830 -4.14 -17.49 29.34
N PHE A 831 -4.65 -16.29 29.58
CA PHE A 831 -5.00 -15.84 30.94
C PHE A 831 -6.00 -16.78 31.62
N GLY A 832 -6.97 -17.29 30.86
CA GLY A 832 -7.95 -18.28 31.33
C GLY A 832 -7.31 -19.61 31.72
N VAL A 833 -6.35 -20.11 30.93
CA VAL A 833 -5.57 -21.33 31.22
C VAL A 833 -4.83 -21.18 32.54
N VAL A 834 -4.08 -20.09 32.70
CA VAL A 834 -3.31 -19.84 33.91
C VAL A 834 -4.24 -19.78 35.12
N MET A 835 -5.38 -19.07 35.05
CA MET A 835 -6.34 -19.02 36.15
C MET A 835 -6.87 -20.40 36.54
N LEU A 836 -7.30 -21.18 35.55
CA LEU A 836 -7.97 -22.45 35.79
C LEU A 836 -7.00 -23.49 36.35
N MET A 837 -5.75 -23.52 35.88
CA MET A 837 -4.72 -24.42 36.40
C MET A 837 -4.56 -24.26 37.91
N TYR A 838 -4.49 -23.02 38.40
CA TYR A 838 -4.27 -22.80 39.83
C TYR A 838 -5.49 -23.05 40.69
N LEU A 839 -6.69 -22.78 40.18
CA LEU A 839 -7.93 -23.22 40.84
C LEU A 839 -7.99 -24.75 40.90
N ARG A 840 -7.54 -25.44 39.85
CA ARG A 840 -7.49 -26.89 39.79
C ARG A 840 -6.49 -27.48 40.79
N HIS A 841 -5.24 -27.02 40.80
CA HIS A 841 -4.23 -27.46 41.77
C HIS A 841 -4.66 -27.17 43.22
N ALA A 842 -5.34 -26.04 43.48
CA ALA A 842 -5.83 -25.72 44.82
C ALA A 842 -6.94 -26.67 45.30
N ILE A 843 -7.77 -27.20 44.38
CA ILE A 843 -8.78 -28.22 44.71
C ILE A 843 -8.12 -29.62 44.81
N GLU A 844 -7.20 -29.97 43.91
CA GLU A 844 -6.47 -31.25 43.93
C GLU A 844 -5.56 -31.38 45.17
N ALA A 845 -5.08 -30.27 45.73
CA ALA A 845 -4.31 -30.25 46.98
C ALA A 845 -5.14 -30.54 48.24
N GLU A 846 -6.47 -30.57 48.14
CA GLU A 846 -7.39 -30.86 49.25
C GLU A 846 -8.19 -32.14 48.93
N PRO A 847 -7.67 -33.34 49.29
CA PRO A 847 -8.30 -34.63 48.93
C PRO A 847 -9.73 -34.78 49.43
N SER A 848 -10.11 -34.02 50.48
CA SER A 848 -11.46 -34.03 51.04
C SER A 848 -12.53 -33.45 50.09
N LEU A 849 -12.12 -32.75 49.03
CA LEU A 849 -13.02 -32.20 47.99
C LEU A 849 -13.29 -33.15 46.82
N GLU A 850 -12.49 -34.22 46.65
CA GLU A 850 -12.69 -35.18 45.54
C GLU A 850 -13.74 -36.24 45.85
N ASN A 851 -13.92 -36.59 47.13
CA ASN A 851 -14.90 -37.58 47.57
C ASN A 851 -16.27 -36.93 47.86
N ALA A 852 -17.33 -37.47 47.27
CA ALA A 852 -18.69 -36.95 47.45
C ALA A 852 -19.20 -36.99 48.91
N GLU A 853 -18.65 -37.88 49.73
CA GLU A 853 -19.01 -38.06 51.15
C GLU A 853 -18.36 -37.02 52.08
N THR A 854 -17.19 -36.48 51.71
CA THR A 854 -16.44 -35.50 52.51
C THR A 854 -16.54 -34.07 51.96
N PHE A 855 -17.30 -33.88 50.88
CA PHE A 855 -17.43 -32.61 50.16
C PHE A 855 -18.08 -31.53 51.03
N SER A 856 -17.38 -30.41 51.23
CA SER A 856 -17.90 -29.23 51.91
C SER A 856 -17.80 -28.00 51.01
N ALA A 857 -18.90 -27.25 50.90
CA ALA A 857 -18.94 -26.00 50.14
C ALA A 857 -18.04 -24.92 50.74
N ASP A 858 -17.86 -24.89 52.06
CA ASP A 858 -16.99 -23.92 52.73
C ASP A 858 -15.51 -24.23 52.47
N LYS A 859 -15.14 -25.53 52.46
CA LYS A 859 -13.80 -25.96 52.08
C LYS A 859 -13.49 -25.69 50.60
N LEU A 860 -14.49 -25.85 49.72
CA LEU A 860 -14.35 -25.48 48.31
C LEU A 860 -14.13 -23.97 48.17
N ASP A 861 -14.86 -23.14 48.92
CA ASP A 861 -14.65 -21.70 48.92
C ASP A 861 -13.27 -21.31 49.45
N GLU A 862 -12.77 -21.99 50.48
CA GLU A 862 -11.41 -21.79 51.00
C GLU A 862 -10.33 -22.21 49.98
N ALA A 863 -10.51 -23.35 49.29
CA ALA A 863 -9.61 -23.80 48.24
C ALA A 863 -9.62 -22.84 47.03
N LEU A 864 -10.79 -22.40 46.57
CA LEU A 864 -10.93 -21.39 45.51
C LEU A 864 -10.34 -20.04 45.94
N TYR A 865 -10.52 -19.67 47.19
CA TYR A 865 -9.96 -18.45 47.77
C TYR A 865 -8.43 -18.50 47.79
N ARG A 866 -7.83 -19.57 48.31
CA ARG A 866 -6.37 -19.79 48.28
C ARG A 866 -5.86 -19.79 46.84
N GLY A 867 -6.51 -20.54 45.95
CA GLY A 867 -6.17 -20.64 44.54
C GLY A 867 -6.28 -19.32 43.76
N ALA A 868 -7.16 -18.41 44.17
CA ALA A 868 -7.38 -17.12 43.52
C ALA A 868 -6.52 -15.98 44.11
N VAL A 869 -6.31 -15.93 45.43
CA VAL A 869 -5.48 -14.89 46.07
C VAL A 869 -4.01 -15.03 45.69
N LEU A 870 -3.51 -16.27 45.60
CA LEU A 870 -2.15 -16.59 45.13
C LEU A 870 -1.86 -16.17 43.67
N ARG A 871 -2.84 -15.55 42.99
CA ARG A 871 -2.77 -15.17 41.57
C ARG A 871 -2.79 -13.68 41.33
N VAL A 872 -3.16 -12.88 42.32
CA VAL A 872 -3.30 -11.43 42.13
C VAL A 872 -1.97 -10.84 41.66
N ARG A 873 -0.85 -11.28 42.24
CA ARG A 873 0.48 -10.77 41.90
C ARG A 873 0.96 -11.18 40.50
N PRO A 874 1.10 -12.49 40.15
CA PRO A 874 1.52 -12.86 38.80
C PRO A 874 0.61 -12.27 37.72
N LYS A 875 -0.70 -12.27 37.93
CA LYS A 875 -1.66 -11.75 36.95
C LYS A 875 -1.65 -10.25 36.81
N ALA A 876 -1.58 -9.51 37.91
CA ALA A 876 -1.45 -8.06 37.83
C ALA A 876 -0.15 -7.69 37.10
N MET A 877 0.92 -8.46 37.29
CA MET A 877 2.17 -8.28 36.56
C MET A 877 2.01 -8.58 35.07
N THR A 878 1.47 -9.73 34.67
CA THR A 878 1.18 -10.08 33.26
C THR A 878 0.37 -9.00 32.57
N VAL A 879 -0.73 -8.56 33.20
CA VAL A 879 -1.61 -7.53 32.65
C VAL A 879 -0.91 -6.19 32.56
N ALA A 880 -0.16 -5.79 33.59
CA ALA A 880 0.60 -4.56 33.58
C ALA A 880 1.66 -4.56 32.47
N VAL A 881 2.36 -5.68 32.28
CA VAL A 881 3.42 -5.82 31.26
C VAL A 881 2.83 -5.82 29.85
N ILE A 882 1.71 -6.50 29.61
CA ILE A 882 1.05 -6.48 28.30
C ILE A 882 0.49 -5.09 27.98
N ILE A 883 -0.21 -4.46 28.91
CA ILE A 883 -0.77 -3.12 28.68
C ILE A 883 0.36 -2.10 28.53
N ALA A 884 1.34 -2.08 29.43
CA ALA A 884 2.44 -1.12 29.40
C ALA A 884 3.37 -1.34 28.20
N GLY A 885 3.56 -2.60 27.76
CA GLY A 885 4.28 -2.93 26.54
C GLY A 885 3.54 -2.61 25.24
N LEU A 886 2.22 -2.44 25.25
CA LEU A 886 1.47 -2.03 24.05
C LEU A 886 1.17 -0.52 24.01
N LEU A 887 1.28 0.17 25.16
CA LEU A 887 0.97 1.58 25.29
C LEU A 887 1.84 2.50 24.40
N PRO A 888 3.17 2.27 24.26
CA PRO A 888 4.01 3.02 23.33
C PRO A 888 3.53 2.98 21.88
N ILE A 889 3.02 1.83 21.44
CA ILE A 889 2.47 1.62 20.09
C ILE A 889 1.17 2.40 19.91
N LEU A 890 0.32 2.39 20.93
CA LEU A 890 -0.99 3.06 20.89
C LEU A 890 -0.86 4.58 20.77
N TRP A 891 0.07 5.18 21.53
CA TRP A 891 0.28 6.63 21.57
C TRP A 891 1.38 7.13 20.64
N GLY A 892 2.04 6.23 19.92
CA GLY A 892 3.11 6.58 19.01
C GLY A 892 2.64 7.54 17.93
N THR A 893 3.30 8.69 17.81
CA THR A 893 3.18 9.59 16.66
C THR A 893 4.33 9.33 15.70
N GLY A 894 4.04 9.08 14.42
CA GLY A 894 5.07 8.87 13.42
C GLY A 894 4.60 8.01 12.24
N ALA A 895 5.45 7.84 11.25
CA ALA A 895 5.14 7.04 10.07
C ALA A 895 4.81 5.59 10.46
N GLY A 896 3.65 5.09 10.01
CA GLY A 896 3.19 3.74 10.31
C GLY A 896 2.52 3.56 11.67
N SER A 897 2.40 4.63 12.47
CA SER A 897 1.68 4.57 13.75
C SER A 897 0.19 4.31 13.57
N GLU A 898 -0.37 4.70 12.44
CA GLU A 898 -1.79 4.60 12.16
C GLU A 898 -2.22 3.14 12.19
N VAL A 899 -1.59 2.29 11.37
CA VAL A 899 -1.90 0.85 11.38
C VAL A 899 -1.60 0.19 12.73
N MET A 900 -0.48 0.52 13.36
CA MET A 900 -0.02 -0.14 14.58
C MET A 900 -0.92 0.17 15.78
N SER A 901 -1.36 1.41 15.94
CA SER A 901 -2.30 1.82 17.00
C SER A 901 -3.66 1.12 16.85
N ARG A 902 -4.16 0.91 15.62
CA ARG A 902 -5.43 0.18 15.38
C ARG A 902 -5.32 -1.32 15.66
N ILE A 903 -4.14 -1.92 15.53
CA ILE A 903 -3.90 -3.32 15.95
C ILE A 903 -3.78 -3.43 17.47
N ALA A 904 -3.12 -2.46 18.12
CA ALA A 904 -2.87 -2.47 19.56
C ALA A 904 -4.10 -2.12 20.41
N ALA A 905 -4.96 -1.20 19.94
CA ALA A 905 -6.13 -0.72 20.69
C ALA A 905 -7.10 -1.85 21.13
N PRO A 906 -7.51 -2.80 20.27
CA PRO A 906 -8.31 -3.95 20.68
C PRO A 906 -7.64 -4.76 21.79
N MET A 907 -6.33 -4.98 21.69
CA MET A 907 -5.57 -5.74 22.68
C MET A 907 -5.52 -5.03 24.02
N ILE A 908 -5.22 -3.72 24.07
CA ILE A 908 -5.18 -2.95 25.32
C ILE A 908 -6.55 -2.92 25.98
N GLY A 909 -7.60 -2.54 25.24
CA GLY A 909 -8.96 -2.49 25.77
C GLY A 909 -9.44 -3.84 26.27
N GLY A 910 -9.16 -4.90 25.50
CA GLY A 910 -9.50 -6.26 25.89
C GLY A 910 -8.70 -6.79 27.06
N MET A 911 -7.44 -6.38 27.23
CA MET A 911 -6.60 -6.75 28.38
C MET A 911 -6.95 -5.97 29.65
N ILE A 912 -7.85 -4.99 29.59
CA ILE A 912 -8.46 -4.41 30.78
C ILE A 912 -9.63 -5.29 31.24
N THR A 913 -10.54 -5.64 30.33
CA THR A 913 -11.76 -6.37 30.68
C THR A 913 -11.55 -7.87 30.85
N ALA A 914 -10.72 -8.51 30.02
CA ALA A 914 -10.51 -9.96 30.06
C ALA A 914 -9.95 -10.42 31.41
N PRO A 915 -8.89 -9.81 31.97
CA PRO A 915 -8.35 -10.23 33.26
C PRO A 915 -9.29 -9.89 34.41
N LEU A 916 -9.85 -8.68 34.40
CA LEU A 916 -10.75 -8.20 35.45
C LEU A 916 -11.97 -9.11 35.56
N LEU A 917 -12.63 -9.41 34.45
CA LEU A 917 -13.82 -10.27 34.44
C LEU A 917 -13.45 -11.74 34.68
N SER A 918 -12.39 -12.26 34.07
CA SER A 918 -11.99 -13.67 34.23
C SER A 918 -11.55 -14.03 35.64
N LEU A 919 -10.99 -13.07 36.40
CA LEU A 919 -10.67 -13.23 37.82
C LEU A 919 -11.89 -13.51 38.70
N PHE A 920 -13.10 -13.13 38.27
CA PHE A 920 -14.34 -13.35 38.99
C PHE A 920 -15.19 -14.46 38.35
N ILE A 921 -15.26 -14.49 37.02
CA ILE A 921 -16.08 -15.42 36.25
C ILE A 921 -15.56 -16.85 36.37
N ILE A 922 -14.24 -17.06 36.24
CA ILE A 922 -13.68 -18.42 36.27
C ILE A 922 -13.90 -19.07 37.65
N PRO A 923 -13.59 -18.44 38.80
CA PRO A 923 -13.91 -19.02 40.11
C PRO A 923 -15.41 -19.29 40.31
N ALA A 924 -16.27 -18.33 39.95
CA ALA A 924 -17.72 -18.46 40.15
C ALA A 924 -18.32 -19.60 39.32
N ALA A 925 -17.94 -19.70 38.04
CA ALA A 925 -18.37 -20.77 37.16
C ALA A 925 -17.78 -22.12 37.58
N TYR A 926 -16.49 -22.15 37.95
CA TYR A 926 -15.83 -23.39 38.36
C TYR A 926 -16.43 -23.95 39.66
N LYS A 927 -16.76 -23.08 40.63
CA LYS A 927 -17.56 -23.44 41.83
C LYS A 927 -18.88 -24.11 41.44
N LEU A 928 -19.65 -23.48 40.56
CA LEU A 928 -20.95 -24.02 40.12
C LEU A 928 -20.82 -25.34 39.39
N MET A 929 -19.78 -25.52 38.57
CA MET A 929 -19.50 -26.78 37.88
C MET A 929 -19.18 -27.90 38.86
N TRP A 930 -18.36 -27.63 39.90
CA TRP A 930 -18.05 -28.60 40.95
C TRP A 930 -19.27 -28.95 41.80
N LEU A 931 -20.07 -27.96 42.20
CA LEU A 931 -21.35 -28.18 42.90
C LEU A 931 -22.33 -29.01 42.06
N TYR A 932 -22.38 -28.82 40.75
CA TYR A 932 -23.23 -29.62 39.86
C TYR A 932 -22.75 -31.07 39.75
N ARG A 933 -21.43 -31.31 39.69
CA ARG A 933 -20.85 -32.66 39.69
C ARG A 933 -21.21 -33.43 40.96
N HIS A 934 -21.21 -32.77 42.12
CA HIS A 934 -21.46 -33.39 43.43
C HIS A 934 -22.95 -33.44 43.82
N ARG A 935 -23.83 -32.71 43.11
CA ARG A 935 -25.29 -32.77 43.28
C ARG A 935 -25.97 -33.93 42.54
N ARG A 936 -25.24 -34.74 41.76
CA ARG A 936 -25.77 -35.97 41.14
C ARG A 936 -25.40 -37.21 41.97
N PRO A 937 -26.25 -37.67 42.91
CA PRO A 937 -26.20 -39.05 43.37
C PRO A 937 -27.06 -39.94 42.45
N ALA A 938 -26.53 -41.12 42.10
CA ALA A 938 -27.25 -42.34 41.69
C ALA A 938 -28.36 -42.23 40.60
N GLN A 939 -27.97 -42.23 39.31
CA GLN A 939 -28.88 -42.67 38.24
C GLN A 939 -28.16 -43.32 37.04
N ARG A 940 -27.01 -43.96 37.31
CA ARG A 940 -26.43 -44.99 36.43
C ARG A 940 -26.02 -46.16 37.32
N ALA A 941 -27.02 -46.98 37.65
CA ALA A 941 -26.84 -48.40 37.84
C ALA A 941 -27.08 -49.07 36.48
#